data_AF-A0A0D2B368-F1
#
_entry.id   AF-A0A0D2B368-F1
#
_cell.length_a   1.000
_cell.length_b   1.000
_cell.length_c   1.000
_cell.angle_alpha   90.00
_cell.angle_beta   90.00
_cell.angle_gamma   90.00
#
_symmetry.space_group_name_H-M   'P 1'
#
loop_
_entity.id
_entity.type
_entity.pdbx_description
1 polymer ?
#
loop_
_entity_poly.entity_id
_entity_poly.type
_entity_poly.pdbx_seq_one_letter_code
_entity_poly.pdbx_strand_id
1 'polypeptide(L)'
;MASSHVENSLPASSVTQIPRSAAAGDKRHLPQITSSGESVPEDLGRPNLGGYVEATFYPFLETLFIRNTLVEDFDYLSHIGSLQVPQRRYLDELLKAYFLYIHPHLPLINEGDFWDTYLDNQSSRSNSSCMSLFVFQAMLLAACSFVPTTVLQFLGFCNTRLARATYYRRAKALYDFGTQRSNLIKAQGALLMTFHVPLNEPHINSHWLGIAINHAKAESADQFYRYAVHDAVRYNQMKRLWWCCIIRDRTLSLALRRPIFISSKAFYDVWPPLTEDDLRSEIERSHVCTASTKMSILKSLIALCELCAIVTDILSLLYPLDSTTANDDHLELMTRIYSFTDNLNEWHEQVVSIIEPRHHNGNEVGIVVLFSNMLNILFQSAKAALCNHRIMLTVSETLQHSFERLHAKNELQAALRSTAQSLRAIIEAGMITYSPISMVAFLALPSICYNLNLTNRAQPQRPSQTYGTNIYQDFLRVLQLRYEGTDRALSNMAKLMSDMNMEDATSPSTARSDSTSNISSNQRQGRTSSATLATTKSVSGIDIVVSDPQKYVQICQTLDFFLSRGRFPTRYDTSSSIPSPPTAPERLPSAGMPVWATAEGSGATGRGQFEQSMGRNLFSRDMALDSANVDTSAESSELLPTSETSTAAVELSVALLDNPFQEAIANPEYFLFEDFETFMTDGPYRGADRSQPNTLYD
;
A
#
# COMPACT_ATOMS: atom_id res chain seq x y z
N MET A 1 -51.02 41.89 63.79
CA MET A 1 -51.37 40.99 62.68
C MET A 1 -50.47 39.76 62.81
N ALA A 2 -51.08 38.58 62.99
CA ALA A 2 -50.48 37.31 63.44
C ALA A 2 -49.27 36.84 62.56
N SER A 3 -48.11 36.34 63.02
CA SER A 3 -47.73 35.26 63.99
C SER A 3 -48.25 33.86 63.61
N SER A 4 -47.54 32.72 63.64
CA SER A 4 -46.15 32.33 64.01
C SER A 4 -46.03 30.78 64.00
N HIS A 5 -44.81 30.23 63.81
CA HIS A 5 -44.27 28.91 64.26
C HIS A 5 -44.87 27.59 63.70
N VAL A 6 -44.16 26.43 63.59
CA VAL A 6 -43.30 25.71 64.56
C VAL A 6 -42.38 24.67 63.85
N GLU A 7 -41.14 24.54 64.34
CA GLU A 7 -40.16 23.44 64.16
C GLU A 7 -40.47 22.21 65.04
N ASN A 8 -39.94 21.01 64.70
CA ASN A 8 -39.32 20.04 65.64
C ASN A 8 -38.99 18.73 64.88
N SER A 9 -37.76 18.23 64.77
CA SER A 9 -36.71 17.81 65.74
C SER A 9 -36.69 16.28 65.97
N LEU A 10 -35.47 15.74 65.95
CA LEU A 10 -35.04 14.33 66.08
C LEU A 10 -35.35 13.76 67.50
N PRO A 11 -35.09 12.46 67.81
CA PRO A 11 -33.75 12.05 68.27
C PRO A 11 -33.30 10.61 67.94
N ALA A 12 -32.01 10.39 68.19
CA ALA A 12 -31.25 9.14 68.15
C ALA A 12 -31.55 8.20 69.34
N SER A 13 -31.16 6.92 69.20
CA SER A 13 -30.55 6.16 70.32
C SER A 13 -29.75 4.94 69.84
N SER A 14 -28.64 4.71 70.54
CA SER A 14 -27.56 3.75 70.32
C SER A 14 -27.70 2.52 71.24
N VAL A 15 -26.64 1.69 71.27
CA VAL A 15 -26.30 0.63 72.26
C VAL A 15 -26.92 -0.74 71.90
N THR A 16 -26.22 -1.89 71.73
CA THR A 16 -25.21 -2.52 72.60
C THR A 16 -24.46 -3.68 71.89
N GLN A 17 -23.29 -4.01 72.42
CA GLN A 17 -22.24 -4.96 72.02
C GLN A 17 -22.38 -6.42 72.58
N ILE A 18 -21.76 -7.41 71.87
CA ILE A 18 -20.90 -8.56 72.37
C ILE A 18 -21.61 -9.85 72.94
N PRO A 19 -21.06 -11.12 72.91
CA PRO A 19 -20.23 -11.91 71.95
C PRO A 19 -20.36 -13.51 72.02
N ARG A 20 -19.39 -14.25 71.41
CA ARG A 20 -18.89 -15.67 71.65
C ARG A 20 -19.75 -16.85 71.15
N SER A 21 -19.24 -17.95 70.57
CA SER A 21 -18.13 -18.88 70.89
C SER A 21 -17.75 -19.71 69.64
N ALA A 22 -16.50 -19.82 69.18
CA ALA A 22 -15.45 -20.80 69.53
C ALA A 22 -15.86 -22.29 69.53
N ALA A 23 -15.27 -23.08 68.62
CA ALA A 23 -14.85 -24.47 68.84
C ALA A 23 -13.69 -24.82 67.91
N ALA A 24 -12.52 -25.06 68.51
CA ALA A 24 -11.33 -25.63 67.89
C ALA A 24 -11.31 -27.15 68.10
N GLY A 25 -10.76 -27.88 67.13
CA GLY A 25 -10.43 -29.30 67.22
C GLY A 25 -9.13 -29.56 66.44
N ASP A 26 -8.23 -30.31 67.04
CA ASP A 26 -6.78 -30.19 66.94
C ASP A 26 -6.15 -31.46 66.29
N LYS A 27 -4.97 -31.29 65.66
CA LYS A 27 -3.82 -32.23 65.62
C LYS A 27 -3.82 -33.54 64.77
N ARG A 28 -2.94 -33.61 63.75
CA ARG A 28 -1.64 -34.37 63.65
C ARG A 28 -1.21 -34.84 62.24
N HIS A 29 0.10 -35.06 62.11
CA HIS A 29 0.98 -35.19 60.93
C HIS A 29 1.00 -36.52 60.11
N LEU A 30 1.21 -36.38 58.78
CA LEU A 30 2.08 -37.12 57.78
C LEU A 30 1.94 -38.66 57.55
N PRO A 31 2.39 -39.27 56.41
CA PRO A 31 2.83 -38.78 55.08
C PRO A 31 2.28 -39.56 53.81
N GLN A 32 2.63 -39.03 52.63
CA GLN A 32 2.61 -39.54 51.22
C GLN A 32 2.14 -40.98 50.87
N ILE A 33 1.28 -41.07 49.84
CA ILE A 33 1.32 -42.14 48.81
C ILE A 33 1.10 -41.50 47.41
N THR A 34 2.02 -41.81 46.52
CA THR A 34 2.07 -41.52 45.09
C THR A 34 1.03 -42.33 44.31
N SER A 35 0.31 -41.71 43.36
CA SER A 35 -0.13 -42.41 42.16
C SER A 35 -0.28 -41.42 41.00
N SER A 36 0.62 -41.59 40.04
CA SER A 36 0.66 -41.06 38.69
C SER A 36 -0.70 -41.06 37.99
N GLY A 37 -1.12 -39.88 37.55
CA GLY A 37 -2.05 -39.69 36.45
C GLY A 37 -1.46 -38.62 35.53
N GLU A 38 -1.03 -39.03 34.35
CA GLU A 38 -0.53 -38.15 33.30
C GLU A 38 -1.60 -37.10 32.96
N SER A 39 -1.35 -35.85 33.33
CA SER A 39 -2.10 -34.71 32.83
C SER A 39 -1.45 -34.23 31.53
N VAL A 40 -2.17 -34.42 30.44
CA VAL A 40 -1.97 -33.73 29.16
C VAL A 40 -1.90 -32.22 29.44
N PRO A 41 -0.86 -31.49 29.00
CA PRO A 41 -0.83 -30.05 29.14
C PRO A 41 -1.70 -29.41 28.05
N GLU A 42 -2.96 -29.11 28.38
CA GLU A 42 -3.72 -28.03 27.72
C GLU A 42 -3.12 -26.69 28.15
N ASP A 43 -2.12 -26.20 27.43
CA ASP A 43 -1.75 -24.79 27.49
C ASP A 43 -1.35 -24.29 26.09
N LEU A 44 -2.35 -24.15 25.22
CA LEU A 44 -2.24 -23.36 24.01
C LEU A 44 -2.40 -21.87 24.37
N GLY A 45 -1.26 -21.25 24.71
CA GLY A 45 -0.94 -19.87 24.38
C GLY A 45 -1.97 -18.79 24.76
N ARG A 46 -2.11 -18.49 26.04
CA ARG A 46 -2.52 -17.13 26.45
C ARG A 46 -1.29 -16.21 26.36
N PRO A 47 -1.24 -15.21 25.44
CA PRO A 47 -0.16 -14.23 25.46
C PRO A 47 -0.26 -13.44 26.78
N ASN A 48 0.88 -13.23 27.44
CA ASN A 48 1.01 -12.45 28.67
C ASN A 48 0.18 -11.14 28.57
N LEU A 49 -0.88 -11.02 29.36
CA LEU A 49 -1.80 -9.86 29.41
C LEU A 49 -1.15 -8.54 29.89
N GLY A 50 0.17 -8.51 30.12
CA GLY A 50 0.85 -7.35 30.72
C GLY A 50 0.98 -6.12 29.82
N GLY A 51 0.67 -6.22 28.53
CA GLY A 51 0.87 -5.14 27.53
C GLY A 51 -0.39 -4.39 27.08
N TYR A 52 -1.59 -4.87 27.43
CA TYR A 52 -2.87 -4.31 26.96
C TYR A 52 -3.75 -3.82 28.11
N VAL A 53 -4.66 -2.90 27.80
CA VAL A 53 -5.73 -2.40 28.68
C VAL A 53 -7.03 -2.31 27.88
N GLU A 54 -8.17 -2.31 28.57
CA GLU A 54 -9.46 -2.06 27.92
C GLU A 54 -9.51 -0.63 27.34
N ALA A 55 -10.14 -0.46 26.18
CA ALA A 55 -10.24 0.84 25.50
C ALA A 55 -10.92 1.91 26.36
N THR A 56 -11.80 1.51 27.29
CA THR A 56 -12.47 2.41 28.23
C THR A 56 -11.52 3.12 29.20
N PHE A 57 -10.27 2.64 29.36
CA PHE A 57 -9.25 3.33 30.16
C PHE A 57 -8.72 4.60 29.49
N TYR A 58 -8.95 4.78 28.19
CA TYR A 58 -8.51 5.95 27.45
C TYR A 58 -9.68 6.87 27.10
N PRO A 59 -9.78 8.06 27.72
CA PRO A 59 -10.88 9.00 27.47
C PRO A 59 -10.93 9.53 26.04
N PHE A 60 -9.81 9.49 25.32
CA PHE A 60 -9.73 9.94 23.92
C PHE A 60 -10.39 8.95 22.95
N LEU A 61 -10.76 7.75 23.38
CA LEU A 61 -11.41 6.72 22.56
C LEU A 61 -12.93 6.69 22.76
N GLU A 62 -13.66 6.60 21.66
CA GLU A 62 -15.10 6.43 21.67
C GLU A 62 -15.45 4.98 22.02
N THR A 63 -16.02 4.79 23.22
CA THR A 63 -16.41 3.48 23.75
C THR A 63 -17.90 3.37 24.10
N LEU A 64 -18.68 4.42 23.84
CA LEU A 64 -20.11 4.45 24.18
C LEU A 64 -20.94 3.39 23.43
N PHE A 65 -20.52 2.99 22.23
CA PHE A 65 -21.20 1.93 21.47
C PHE A 65 -21.22 0.59 22.22
N ILE A 66 -20.24 0.34 23.10
CA ILE A 66 -20.13 -0.90 23.89
C ILE A 66 -21.39 -1.12 24.73
N ARG A 67 -21.97 -0.05 25.28
CA ARG A 67 -23.20 -0.13 26.10
C ARG A 67 -24.43 -0.56 25.32
N ASN A 68 -24.43 -0.35 24.00
CA ASN A 68 -25.53 -0.65 23.11
C ASN A 68 -25.28 -1.91 22.27
N THR A 69 -24.17 -2.62 22.53
CA THR A 69 -23.80 -3.85 21.84
C THR A 69 -24.50 -5.04 22.51
N LEU A 70 -24.97 -6.01 21.71
CA LEU A 70 -25.56 -7.25 22.24
C LEU A 70 -24.52 -8.02 23.05
N VAL A 71 -24.97 -8.83 24.01
CA VAL A 71 -24.05 -9.56 24.92
C VAL A 71 -23.17 -10.52 24.13
N GLU A 72 -23.75 -11.24 23.17
CA GLU A 72 -23.05 -12.19 22.31
C GLU A 72 -21.98 -11.50 21.45
N ASP A 73 -22.33 -10.34 20.89
CA ASP A 73 -21.42 -9.51 20.10
C ASP A 73 -20.29 -8.94 20.98
N PHE A 74 -20.61 -8.51 22.20
CA PHE A 74 -19.64 -8.02 23.17
C PHE A 74 -18.65 -9.13 23.58
N ASP A 75 -19.14 -10.33 23.88
CA ASP A 75 -18.32 -11.47 24.26
C ASP A 75 -17.37 -11.86 23.11
N TYR A 76 -17.86 -11.85 21.87
CA TYR A 76 -17.03 -12.07 20.68
C TYR A 76 -15.94 -10.98 20.54
N LEU A 77 -16.33 -9.69 20.57
CA LEU A 77 -15.40 -8.57 20.46
C LEU A 77 -14.35 -8.56 21.58
N SER A 78 -14.75 -8.95 22.79
CA SER A 78 -13.85 -9.12 23.93
C SER A 78 -12.90 -10.28 23.72
N HIS A 79 -13.39 -11.42 23.25
CA HIS A 79 -12.60 -12.63 23.01
C HIS A 79 -11.51 -12.42 21.95
N ILE A 80 -11.82 -11.75 20.83
CA ILE A 80 -10.82 -11.42 19.80
C ILE A 80 -9.86 -10.29 20.24
N GLY A 81 -10.17 -9.62 21.35
CA GLY A 81 -9.41 -8.49 21.89
C GLY A 81 -9.59 -7.17 21.13
N SER A 82 -10.69 -6.97 20.39
CA SER A 82 -10.91 -5.71 19.66
C SER A 82 -11.22 -4.53 20.58
N LEU A 83 -11.67 -4.82 21.80
CA LEU A 83 -11.88 -3.83 22.86
C LEU A 83 -10.58 -3.51 23.63
N GLN A 84 -9.49 -4.23 23.35
CA GLN A 84 -8.20 -4.04 24.00
C GLN A 84 -7.23 -3.22 23.15
N VAL A 85 -6.52 -2.33 23.83
CA VAL A 85 -5.53 -1.43 23.24
C VAL A 85 -4.23 -1.45 24.05
N PRO A 86 -3.06 -1.22 23.44
CA PRO A 86 -1.79 -1.23 24.14
C PRO A 86 -1.73 -0.25 25.32
N GLN A 87 -0.93 -0.60 26.33
CA GLN A 87 -0.52 0.34 27.39
C GLN A 87 0.24 1.54 26.80
N ARG A 88 0.11 2.70 27.47
CA ARG A 88 0.56 4.02 26.97
C ARG A 88 1.97 4.00 26.37
N ARG A 89 2.94 3.42 27.07
CA ARG A 89 4.34 3.32 26.62
C ARG A 89 4.53 2.63 25.26
N TYR A 90 3.74 1.60 24.97
CA TYR A 90 3.81 0.86 23.69
C TYR A 90 2.90 1.50 22.65
N LEU A 91 1.79 2.09 23.11
CA LEU A 91 0.87 2.84 22.29
C LEU A 91 1.54 4.06 21.66
N ASP A 92 2.33 4.81 22.45
CA ASP A 92 3.09 5.97 21.99
C ASP A 92 3.99 5.60 20.81
N GLU A 93 4.68 4.45 20.85
CA GLU A 93 5.54 3.99 19.75
C GLU A 93 4.76 3.65 18.48
N LEU A 94 3.59 3.00 18.61
CA LEU A 94 2.70 2.72 17.48
C LEU A 94 2.12 4.01 16.87
N LEU A 95 1.77 4.99 17.70
CA LEU A 95 1.22 6.27 17.23
C LEU A 95 2.29 7.13 16.56
N LYS A 96 3.50 7.19 17.13
CA LYS A 96 4.64 7.83 16.46
C LYS A 96 4.88 7.19 15.09
N ALA A 97 4.90 5.86 15.03
CA ALA A 97 5.06 5.13 13.77
C ALA A 97 3.95 5.45 12.74
N TYR A 98 2.70 5.62 13.16
CA TYR A 98 1.62 6.03 12.26
C TYR A 98 1.91 7.40 11.62
N PHE A 99 2.22 8.42 12.45
CA PHE A 99 2.45 9.77 11.95
C PHE A 99 3.77 9.92 11.18
N LEU A 100 4.75 9.05 11.45
CA LEU A 100 6.02 9.04 10.72
C LEU A 100 5.95 8.32 9.37
N TYR A 101 5.17 7.24 9.24
CA TYR A 101 5.31 6.32 8.10
C TYR A 101 4.04 6.10 7.28
N ILE A 102 2.86 6.48 7.80
CA ILE A 102 1.57 6.38 7.08
C ILE A 102 1.05 7.77 6.72
N HIS A 103 0.92 8.65 7.71
CA HIS A 103 0.36 9.99 7.57
C HIS A 103 0.99 10.85 6.46
N PRO A 104 2.33 10.83 6.22
CA PRO A 104 2.98 11.66 5.21
C PRO A 104 2.42 11.57 3.79
N HIS A 105 2.04 10.37 3.33
CA HIS A 105 1.43 10.13 2.00
C HIS A 105 -0.06 9.74 2.11
N LEU A 106 -0.63 9.80 3.31
CA LEU A 106 -2.04 9.52 3.58
C LEU A 106 -2.54 10.31 4.81
N PRO A 107 -2.65 11.66 4.73
CA PRO A 107 -2.97 12.54 5.87
C PRO A 107 -4.45 12.51 6.25
N LEU A 108 -4.95 11.32 6.57
CA LEU A 108 -6.35 11.00 6.80
C LEU A 108 -6.90 11.59 8.10
N ILE A 109 -6.02 11.75 9.09
CA ILE A 109 -6.32 12.19 10.46
C ILE A 109 -5.48 13.44 10.69
N ASN A 110 -6.07 14.52 11.21
CA ASN A 110 -5.29 15.70 11.56
C ASN A 110 -4.37 15.36 12.73
N GLU A 111 -3.05 15.45 12.52
CA GLU A 111 -2.08 15.05 13.53
C GLU A 111 -2.13 15.92 14.77
N GLY A 112 -2.21 17.24 14.60
CA GLY A 112 -2.25 18.17 15.74
C GLY A 112 -3.50 17.95 16.59
N ASP A 113 -4.66 17.82 15.95
CA ASP A 113 -5.92 17.58 16.66
C ASP A 113 -5.92 16.21 17.37
N PHE A 114 -5.27 15.21 16.76
CA PHE A 114 -5.08 13.92 17.38
C PHE A 114 -4.23 14.02 18.65
N TRP A 115 -3.07 14.69 18.61
CA TRP A 115 -2.19 14.81 19.78
C TRP A 115 -2.83 15.62 20.91
N ASP A 116 -3.53 16.70 20.58
CA ASP A 116 -4.28 17.49 21.56
C ASP A 116 -5.33 16.63 22.28
N THR A 117 -6.03 15.79 21.53
CA THR A 117 -7.03 14.84 22.06
C THR A 117 -6.38 13.70 22.85
N TYR A 118 -5.25 13.17 22.39
CA TYR A 118 -4.53 12.05 23.00
C TYR A 118 -3.84 12.42 24.32
N LEU A 119 -3.34 13.64 24.44
CA LEU A 119 -2.62 14.16 25.61
C LEU A 119 -3.55 14.83 26.65
N ASP A 120 -4.84 14.97 26.33
CA ASP A 120 -5.81 15.72 27.16
C ASP A 120 -5.34 17.17 27.42
N ASN A 121 -4.77 17.81 26.39
CA ASN A 121 -4.39 19.22 26.45
C ASN A 121 -5.67 20.07 26.38
N GLN A 122 -6.21 20.40 27.56
CA GLN A 122 -7.48 21.11 27.83
C GLN A 122 -7.54 22.57 27.34
N SER A 123 -6.83 22.97 26.28
CA SER A 123 -6.88 24.33 25.72
C SER A 123 -8.02 24.55 24.72
N SER A 124 -8.68 23.51 24.22
CA SER A 124 -9.81 23.63 23.29
C SER A 124 -11.07 22.92 23.80
N ARG A 125 -11.77 23.57 24.75
CA ARG A 125 -13.08 23.13 25.27
C ARG A 125 -14.24 23.54 24.35
N SER A 126 -14.14 23.22 23.08
CA SER A 126 -15.30 23.27 22.18
C SER A 126 -15.35 21.94 21.43
N ASN A 127 -16.08 20.97 22.00
CA ASN A 127 -16.36 19.63 21.46
C ASN A 127 -15.14 18.70 21.37
N SER A 128 -14.76 18.07 22.49
CA SER A 128 -13.78 16.97 22.54
C SER A 128 -14.24 15.79 21.67
N SER A 129 -13.86 15.76 20.39
CA SER A 129 -14.19 14.64 19.50
C SER A 129 -13.37 13.43 19.90
N CYS A 130 -14.00 12.42 20.50
CA CYS A 130 -13.34 11.14 20.75
C CYS A 130 -13.01 10.45 19.41
N MET A 131 -11.91 9.70 19.37
CA MET A 131 -11.54 8.89 18.22
C MET A 131 -12.29 7.56 18.23
N SER A 132 -12.86 7.18 17.09
CA SER A 132 -13.49 5.88 16.91
C SER A 132 -12.51 4.73 17.17
N LEU A 133 -12.93 3.75 17.98
CA LEU A 133 -12.14 2.55 18.24
C LEU A 133 -11.85 1.73 16.96
N PHE A 134 -12.77 1.73 15.98
CA PHE A 134 -12.55 1.06 14.69
C PHE A 134 -11.37 1.69 13.93
N VAL A 135 -11.40 3.01 13.77
CA VAL A 135 -10.31 3.76 13.12
C VAL A 135 -9.02 3.58 13.90
N PHE A 136 -9.08 3.60 15.23
CA PHE A 136 -7.91 3.42 16.08
C PHE A 136 -7.25 2.04 15.90
N GLN A 137 -8.02 0.95 15.94
CA GLN A 137 -7.47 -0.39 15.66
C GLN A 137 -6.90 -0.49 14.24
N ALA A 138 -7.52 0.18 13.26
CA ALA A 138 -7.01 0.24 11.89
C ALA A 138 -5.71 1.08 11.78
N MET A 139 -5.54 2.11 12.60
CA MET A 139 -4.25 2.83 12.73
C MET A 139 -3.17 1.91 13.30
N LEU A 140 -3.48 1.12 14.34
CA LEU A 140 -2.54 0.16 14.92
C LEU A 140 -2.13 -0.91 13.89
N LEU A 141 -3.10 -1.41 13.10
CA LEU A 141 -2.83 -2.29 11.96
C LEU A 141 -1.82 -1.66 10.98
N ALA A 142 -2.06 -0.42 10.56
CA ALA A 142 -1.21 0.25 9.58
C ALA A 142 0.21 0.51 10.14
N ALA A 143 0.30 0.85 11.43
CA ALA A 143 1.56 1.29 12.06
C ALA A 143 2.43 0.16 12.63
N CYS A 144 1.85 -0.98 13.02
CA CYS A 144 2.58 -2.06 13.70
C CYS A 144 3.74 -2.67 12.88
N SER A 145 3.82 -2.37 11.58
CA SER A 145 4.91 -2.80 10.72
C SER A 145 6.18 -1.98 10.85
N PHE A 146 6.12 -0.86 11.58
CA PHE A 146 7.18 0.14 11.64
C PHE A 146 7.71 0.34 13.06
N VAL A 147 7.23 -0.45 14.03
CA VAL A 147 7.76 -0.43 15.39
C VAL A 147 8.87 -1.46 15.57
N PRO A 148 9.78 -1.27 16.54
CA PRO A 148 10.79 -2.27 16.89
C PRO A 148 10.17 -3.61 17.28
N THR A 149 10.83 -4.72 16.94
CA THR A 149 10.39 -6.08 17.30
C THR A 149 10.22 -6.24 18.81
N THR A 150 11.02 -5.54 19.61
CA THR A 150 10.91 -5.54 21.08
C THR A 150 9.55 -5.04 21.55
N VAL A 151 9.01 -3.97 20.95
CA VAL A 151 7.65 -3.46 21.25
C VAL A 151 6.60 -4.53 20.94
N LEU A 152 6.73 -5.23 19.81
CA LEU A 152 5.81 -6.30 19.43
C LEU A 152 5.87 -7.49 20.40
N GLN A 153 7.07 -7.88 20.83
CA GLN A 153 7.26 -8.95 21.82
C GLN A 153 6.63 -8.62 23.17
N PHE A 154 6.74 -7.36 23.63
CA PHE A 154 6.06 -6.92 24.85
C PHE A 154 4.53 -6.92 24.73
N LEU A 155 4.01 -6.75 23.51
CA LEU A 155 2.59 -6.92 23.20
C LEU A 155 2.21 -8.39 22.96
N GLY A 156 3.12 -9.33 23.19
CA GLY A 156 2.85 -10.76 23.05
C GLY A 156 2.86 -11.27 21.60
N PHE A 157 3.38 -10.48 20.65
CA PHE A 157 3.52 -10.92 19.26
C PHE A 157 4.94 -11.45 19.00
N CYS A 158 5.01 -12.64 18.38
CA CYS A 158 6.29 -13.24 17.99
C CYS A 158 6.95 -12.51 16.80
N ASN A 159 6.14 -11.93 15.91
CA ASN A 159 6.63 -11.22 14.73
C ASN A 159 5.59 -10.20 14.22
N THR A 160 6.02 -9.38 13.27
CA THR A 160 5.20 -8.33 12.63
C THR A 160 3.99 -8.88 11.89
N ARG A 161 4.12 -10.04 11.24
CA ARG A 161 3.01 -10.65 10.48
C ARG A 161 1.84 -11.00 11.41
N LEU A 162 2.13 -11.65 12.55
CA LEU A 162 1.13 -11.98 13.57
C LEU A 162 0.46 -10.73 14.15
N ALA A 163 1.24 -9.67 14.45
CA ALA A 163 0.70 -8.41 14.92
C ALA A 163 -0.29 -7.79 13.91
N ARG A 164 0.09 -7.76 12.63
CA ARG A 164 -0.75 -7.26 11.54
C ARG A 164 -2.03 -8.07 11.37
N ALA A 165 -1.92 -9.40 11.35
CA ALA A 165 -3.09 -10.28 11.27
C ALA A 165 -4.05 -10.07 12.46
N THR A 166 -3.50 -9.89 13.67
CA THR A 166 -4.29 -9.66 14.88
C THR A 166 -5.02 -8.32 14.83
N TYR A 167 -4.31 -7.22 14.56
CA TYR A 167 -4.94 -5.89 14.45
C TYR A 167 -5.95 -5.81 13.31
N TYR A 168 -5.69 -6.52 12.19
CA TYR A 168 -6.66 -6.64 11.10
C TYR A 168 -7.95 -7.32 11.55
N ARG A 169 -7.86 -8.47 12.23
CA ARG A 169 -9.05 -9.18 12.76
C ARG A 169 -9.83 -8.30 13.74
N ARG A 170 -9.14 -7.60 14.63
CA ARG A 170 -9.73 -6.68 15.61
C ARG A 170 -10.49 -5.53 14.94
N ALA A 171 -9.84 -4.84 14.00
CA ALA A 171 -10.46 -3.74 13.26
C ALA A 171 -11.62 -4.22 12.38
N LYS A 172 -11.44 -5.35 11.68
CA LYS A 172 -12.48 -5.94 10.83
C LYS A 172 -13.74 -6.28 11.63
N ALA A 173 -13.59 -6.89 12.80
CA ALA A 173 -14.74 -7.20 13.64
C ALA A 173 -15.50 -5.93 14.06
N LEU A 174 -14.81 -4.86 14.48
CA LEU A 174 -15.47 -3.60 14.81
C LEU A 174 -16.25 -3.02 13.63
N TYR A 175 -15.77 -3.21 12.40
CA TYR A 175 -16.51 -2.84 11.18
C TYR A 175 -17.72 -3.75 10.95
N ASP A 176 -17.54 -5.07 11.00
CA ASP A 176 -18.57 -6.07 10.69
C ASP A 176 -19.76 -6.01 11.67
N PHE A 177 -19.51 -5.79 12.97
CA PHE A 177 -20.55 -5.64 13.99
C PHE A 177 -21.24 -4.25 13.95
N GLY A 178 -20.89 -3.38 13.01
CA GLY A 178 -21.57 -2.10 12.82
C GLY A 178 -21.45 -1.15 14.01
N THR A 179 -20.34 -1.23 14.76
CA THR A 179 -20.09 -0.42 15.97
C THR A 179 -20.16 1.09 15.73
N GLN A 180 -20.03 1.50 14.47
CA GLN A 180 -19.97 2.88 14.02
C GLN A 180 -21.07 3.18 13.00
N ARG A 181 -21.76 4.30 13.15
CA ARG A 181 -22.83 4.73 12.20
C ARG A 181 -22.35 5.69 11.12
N SER A 182 -21.34 6.53 11.42
CA SER A 182 -20.85 7.56 10.50
C SER A 182 -20.15 6.94 9.28
N ASN A 183 -20.50 7.37 8.06
CA ASN A 183 -19.82 6.92 6.86
C ASN A 183 -18.39 7.48 6.79
N LEU A 184 -18.14 8.69 7.29
CA LEU A 184 -16.78 9.21 7.47
C LEU A 184 -15.87 8.23 8.23
N ILE A 185 -16.30 7.78 9.42
CA ILE A 185 -15.51 6.86 10.26
C ILE A 185 -15.27 5.53 9.53
N LYS A 186 -16.31 5.01 8.86
CA LYS A 186 -16.20 3.78 8.07
C LYS A 186 -15.24 3.94 6.90
N ALA A 187 -15.28 5.07 6.19
CA ALA A 187 -14.38 5.38 5.09
C ALA A 187 -12.93 5.46 5.57
N GLN A 188 -12.68 6.18 6.68
CA GLN A 188 -11.34 6.32 7.25
C GLN A 188 -10.76 4.96 7.67
N GLY A 189 -11.50 4.18 8.45
CA GLY A 189 -11.03 2.88 8.89
C GLY A 189 -10.84 1.91 7.72
N ALA A 190 -11.79 1.84 6.78
CA ALA A 190 -11.65 1.01 5.57
C ALA A 190 -10.42 1.39 4.74
N LEU A 191 -10.08 2.67 4.63
CA LEU A 191 -8.88 3.11 3.91
C LEU A 191 -7.61 2.62 4.59
N LEU A 192 -7.55 2.63 5.92
CA LEU A 192 -6.44 2.06 6.69
C LEU A 192 -6.36 0.53 6.60
N MET A 193 -7.51 -0.15 6.45
CA MET A 193 -7.55 -1.61 6.24
C MET A 193 -6.86 -2.03 4.93
N THR A 194 -6.76 -1.14 3.94
CA THR A 194 -6.07 -1.41 2.66
C THR A 194 -4.58 -1.70 2.82
N PHE A 195 -3.97 -1.39 3.97
CA PHE A 195 -2.57 -1.71 4.23
C PHE A 195 -2.34 -3.19 4.54
N HIS A 196 -3.39 -3.99 4.76
CA HIS A 196 -3.31 -5.43 4.97
C HIS A 196 -3.46 -6.22 3.66
N VAL A 197 -2.57 -7.21 3.45
CA VAL A 197 -2.65 -8.17 2.34
C VAL A 197 -2.19 -9.53 2.90
N PRO A 198 -3.12 -10.44 3.21
CA PRO A 198 -2.80 -11.78 3.68
C PRO A 198 -2.38 -12.67 2.52
N LEU A 199 -1.77 -13.81 2.85
CA LEU A 199 -1.27 -14.75 1.85
C LEU A 199 -2.37 -15.34 0.97
N ASN A 200 -3.60 -15.50 1.45
CA ASN A 200 -4.68 -16.18 0.73
C ASN A 200 -5.62 -15.24 -0.03
N GLU A 201 -5.74 -13.96 0.35
CA GLU A 201 -6.68 -12.98 -0.25
C GLU A 201 -5.96 -11.81 -0.95
N PRO A 202 -5.47 -11.96 -2.20
CA PRO A 202 -4.67 -10.94 -2.87
C PRO A 202 -5.44 -9.67 -3.23
N HIS A 203 -6.78 -9.74 -3.23
CA HIS A 203 -7.67 -8.66 -3.61
C HIS A 203 -8.27 -7.91 -2.42
N ILE A 204 -7.95 -8.32 -1.18
CA ILE A 204 -8.60 -7.74 0.01
C ILE A 204 -8.35 -6.23 0.14
N ASN A 205 -7.17 -5.75 -0.28
CA ASN A 205 -6.85 -4.33 -0.28
C ASN A 205 -7.70 -3.52 -1.28
N SER A 206 -7.97 -4.07 -2.47
CA SER A 206 -8.88 -3.48 -3.45
C SER A 206 -10.33 -3.53 -2.97
N HIS A 207 -10.72 -4.60 -2.26
CA HIS A 207 -12.04 -4.69 -1.64
C HIS A 207 -12.25 -3.58 -0.59
N TRP A 208 -11.31 -3.42 0.35
CA TRP A 208 -11.35 -2.35 1.35
C TRP A 208 -11.29 -0.95 0.73
N LEU A 209 -10.54 -0.77 -0.37
CA LEU A 209 -10.52 0.49 -1.10
C LEU A 209 -11.90 0.81 -1.70
N GLY A 210 -12.56 -0.17 -2.31
CA GLY A 210 -13.93 -0.01 -2.82
C GLY A 210 -14.92 0.36 -1.71
N ILE A 211 -14.83 -0.28 -0.54
CA ILE A 211 -15.62 0.07 0.64
C ILE A 211 -15.35 1.52 1.09
N ALA A 212 -14.08 1.91 1.19
CA ALA A 212 -13.69 3.26 1.63
C ALA A 212 -14.25 4.34 0.70
N ILE A 213 -14.10 4.15 -0.62
CA ILE A 213 -14.63 5.08 -1.64
C ILE A 213 -16.15 5.17 -1.56
N ASN A 214 -16.83 4.04 -1.37
CA ASN A 214 -18.29 4.02 -1.31
C ASN A 214 -18.81 4.80 -0.09
N HIS A 215 -18.21 4.60 1.08
CA HIS A 215 -18.55 5.37 2.28
C HIS A 215 -18.15 6.86 2.13
N ALA A 216 -17.01 7.16 1.50
CA ALA A 216 -16.61 8.55 1.25
C ALA A 216 -17.63 9.28 0.36
N LYS A 217 -18.12 8.64 -0.71
CA LYS A 217 -19.20 9.18 -1.56
C LYS A 217 -20.52 9.31 -0.82
N ALA A 218 -20.87 8.35 0.04
CA ALA A 218 -22.07 8.45 0.89
C ALA A 218 -22.01 9.64 1.86
N GLU A 219 -20.81 10.08 2.22
CA GLU A 219 -20.57 11.29 3.02
C GLU A 219 -20.34 12.56 2.14
N SER A 220 -20.54 12.46 0.82
CA SER A 220 -20.31 13.54 -0.16
C SER A 220 -18.88 14.09 -0.16
N ALA A 221 -17.88 13.26 0.18
CA ALA A 221 -16.48 13.66 0.18
C ALA A 221 -15.95 14.00 -1.23
N ASP A 222 -16.50 13.37 -2.27
CA ASP A 222 -16.27 13.69 -3.68
C ASP A 222 -16.78 15.08 -4.08
N GLN A 223 -17.62 15.68 -3.24
CA GLN A 223 -18.21 17.01 -3.45
C GLN A 223 -17.82 17.97 -2.33
N PHE A 224 -16.60 17.81 -1.78
CA PHE A 224 -16.11 18.57 -0.62
C PHE A 224 -16.24 20.09 -0.77
N TYR A 225 -16.17 20.63 -1.99
CA TYR A 225 -16.32 22.06 -2.30
C TYR A 225 -17.64 22.65 -1.81
N ARG A 226 -18.68 21.84 -1.63
CA ARG A 226 -19.98 22.28 -1.08
C ARG A 226 -19.89 22.79 0.36
N TYR A 227 -18.87 22.36 1.11
CA TYR A 227 -18.66 22.77 2.49
C TYR A 227 -17.85 24.07 2.61
N ALA A 228 -17.16 24.51 1.55
CA ALA A 228 -16.19 25.61 1.60
C ALA A 228 -16.75 26.92 2.16
N VAL A 229 -18.03 27.20 1.89
CA VAL A 229 -18.70 28.46 2.27
C VAL A 229 -19.16 28.46 3.73
N HIS A 230 -19.51 27.29 4.28
CA HIS A 230 -20.26 27.20 5.54
C HIS A 230 -19.49 26.49 6.66
N ASP A 231 -18.54 25.61 6.33
CA ASP A 231 -17.80 24.82 7.31
C ASP A 231 -16.40 24.49 6.77
N ALA A 232 -15.43 25.35 7.09
CA ALA A 232 -14.04 25.18 6.66
C ALA A 232 -13.39 23.91 7.25
N VAL A 233 -13.78 23.51 8.47
CA VAL A 233 -13.25 22.30 9.12
C VAL A 233 -13.75 21.07 8.37
N ARG A 234 -15.05 21.02 8.09
CA ARG A 234 -15.65 19.93 7.33
C ARG A 234 -15.16 19.88 5.89
N TYR A 235 -15.01 21.04 5.23
CA TYR A 235 -14.39 21.15 3.92
C TYR A 235 -13.03 20.47 3.89
N ASN A 236 -12.14 20.83 4.82
CA ASN A 236 -10.79 20.27 4.87
C ASN A 236 -10.81 18.77 5.18
N GLN A 237 -11.66 18.31 6.11
CA GLN A 237 -11.80 16.90 6.45
C GLN A 237 -12.26 16.05 5.25
N MET A 238 -13.28 16.51 4.50
CA MET A 238 -13.78 15.83 3.32
C MET A 238 -12.76 15.84 2.18
N LYS A 239 -12.08 16.97 1.97
CA LYS A 239 -11.00 17.09 0.97
C LYS A 239 -9.86 16.13 1.27
N ARG A 240 -9.37 16.07 2.52
CA ARG A 240 -8.34 15.11 2.95
C ARG A 240 -8.79 13.67 2.74
N LEU A 241 -10.00 13.31 3.15
CA LEU A 241 -10.54 11.95 2.96
C LEU A 241 -10.57 11.56 1.48
N TRP A 242 -11.11 12.43 0.62
CA TRP A 242 -11.24 12.14 -0.81
C TRP A 242 -9.88 12.02 -1.50
N TRP A 243 -8.95 12.93 -1.22
CA TRP A 243 -7.59 12.85 -1.76
C TRP A 243 -6.81 11.64 -1.25
N CYS A 244 -7.01 11.23 0.01
CA CYS A 244 -6.45 9.96 0.51
C CYS A 244 -7.02 8.75 -0.26
N CYS A 245 -8.31 8.76 -0.64
CA CYS A 245 -8.88 7.72 -1.49
C CYS A 245 -8.23 7.71 -2.88
N ILE A 246 -8.05 8.87 -3.51
CA ILE A 246 -7.40 9.03 -4.81
C ILE A 246 -5.96 8.51 -4.77
N ILE A 247 -5.14 8.98 -3.83
CA ILE A 247 -3.74 8.57 -3.69
C ILE A 247 -3.64 7.06 -3.56
N ARG A 248 -4.50 6.48 -2.70
CA ARG A 248 -4.50 5.03 -2.48
C ARG A 248 -4.96 4.25 -3.72
N ASP A 249 -5.98 4.73 -4.42
CA ASP A 249 -6.50 4.14 -5.66
C ASP A 249 -5.44 4.12 -6.77
N ARG A 250 -4.75 5.25 -7.01
CA ARG A 250 -3.69 5.34 -8.03
C ARG A 250 -2.47 4.51 -7.67
N THR A 251 -2.02 4.57 -6.42
CA THR A 251 -0.84 3.81 -5.97
C THR A 251 -1.10 2.30 -6.05
N LEU A 252 -2.27 1.82 -5.60
CA LEU A 252 -2.60 0.40 -5.67
C LEU A 252 -2.81 -0.08 -7.11
N SER A 253 -3.50 0.71 -7.93
CA SER A 253 -3.78 0.37 -9.33
C SER A 253 -2.49 0.26 -10.16
N LEU A 254 -1.58 1.22 -9.99
CA LEU A 254 -0.27 1.19 -10.67
C LEU A 254 0.63 0.07 -10.14
N ALA A 255 0.66 -0.14 -8.82
CA ALA A 255 1.48 -1.20 -8.22
C ALA A 255 1.01 -2.60 -8.66
N LEU A 256 -0.29 -2.85 -8.59
CA LEU A 256 -0.87 -4.19 -8.77
C LEU A 256 -1.44 -4.43 -10.18
N ARG A 257 -1.33 -3.46 -11.10
CA ARG A 257 -1.83 -3.57 -12.49
C ARG A 257 -3.34 -3.84 -12.53
N ARG A 258 -4.08 -3.04 -11.76
CA ARG A 258 -5.53 -3.14 -11.60
C ARG A 258 -6.21 -1.88 -12.13
N PRO A 259 -7.47 -1.99 -12.61
CA PRO A 259 -8.26 -0.83 -12.96
C PRO A 259 -8.49 0.09 -11.76
N ILE A 260 -8.57 1.39 -12.03
CA ILE A 260 -8.91 2.42 -11.04
C ILE A 260 -10.39 2.38 -10.66
N PHE A 261 -10.71 2.70 -9.41
CA PHE A 261 -12.10 2.82 -8.93
C PHE A 261 -12.71 4.19 -9.21
N ILE A 262 -11.93 5.26 -9.06
CA ILE A 262 -12.34 6.64 -9.33
C ILE A 262 -11.97 6.94 -10.79
N SER A 263 -12.94 7.23 -11.65
CA SER A 263 -12.68 7.49 -13.07
C SER A 263 -11.95 8.81 -13.33
N SER A 264 -11.28 8.96 -14.48
CA SER A 264 -10.65 10.24 -14.91
C SER A 264 -11.65 11.40 -14.83
N LYS A 265 -12.89 11.21 -15.28
CA LYS A 265 -13.92 12.26 -15.22
C LYS A 265 -14.18 12.74 -13.79
N ALA A 266 -14.41 11.81 -12.87
CA ALA A 266 -14.65 12.13 -11.47
C ALA A 266 -13.43 12.74 -10.76
N PHE A 267 -12.22 12.51 -11.29
CA PHE A 267 -10.99 13.10 -10.77
C PHE A 267 -10.85 14.58 -11.18
N TYR A 268 -11.14 14.95 -12.44
CA TYR A 268 -10.99 16.35 -12.88
C TYR A 268 -12.02 17.30 -12.28
N ASP A 269 -13.16 16.77 -11.82
CA ASP A 269 -14.19 17.56 -11.13
C ASP A 269 -13.77 18.03 -9.72
N VAL A 270 -12.62 17.55 -9.18
CA VAL A 270 -12.21 17.79 -7.79
C VAL A 270 -10.87 18.54 -7.62
N TRP A 271 -10.45 19.29 -8.62
CA TRP A 271 -9.30 20.20 -8.53
C TRP A 271 -9.64 21.48 -7.72
N PRO A 272 -8.73 22.06 -6.91
CA PRO A 272 -7.29 21.77 -6.73
C PRO A 272 -6.97 20.64 -5.73
N PRO A 273 -5.74 20.06 -5.81
CA PRO A 273 -5.25 19.03 -4.89
C PRO A 273 -5.07 19.55 -3.46
N LEU A 274 -4.64 18.67 -2.57
CA LEU A 274 -4.19 19.08 -1.24
C LEU A 274 -3.07 20.10 -1.37
N THR A 275 -3.19 21.20 -0.65
CA THR A 275 -2.20 22.28 -0.61
C THR A 275 -1.58 22.40 0.78
N GLU A 276 -0.61 23.30 0.92
CA GLU A 276 -0.03 23.61 2.24
C GLU A 276 -1.10 24.06 3.24
N ASP A 277 -2.07 24.86 2.80
CA ASP A 277 -3.16 25.35 3.65
C ASP A 277 -4.00 24.23 4.24
N ASP A 278 -4.18 23.14 3.50
CA ASP A 278 -4.96 22.00 3.97
C ASP A 278 -4.31 21.29 5.16
N LEU A 279 -2.99 21.37 5.30
CA LEU A 279 -2.21 20.75 6.39
C LEU A 279 -1.58 21.78 7.34
N ARG A 280 -1.78 23.08 7.12
CA ARG A 280 -1.19 24.17 7.91
C ARG A 280 -1.40 24.02 9.42
N SER A 281 -2.57 23.54 9.84
CA SER A 281 -2.92 23.42 11.25
C SER A 281 -2.11 22.36 12.01
N GLU A 282 -1.42 21.42 11.35
CA GLU A 282 -0.65 20.35 12.01
C GLU A 282 0.88 20.54 11.94
N ILE A 283 1.38 21.51 11.16
CA ILE A 283 2.82 21.68 10.91
C ILE A 283 3.59 21.97 12.20
N GLU A 284 3.11 22.91 13.01
CA GLU A 284 3.74 23.32 14.28
C GLU A 284 3.27 22.46 15.48
N ARG A 285 2.32 21.54 15.26
CA ARG A 285 1.72 20.69 16.32
C ARG A 285 2.11 19.21 16.17
N SER A 286 3.12 18.91 15.37
CA SER A 286 3.62 17.55 15.25
C SER A 286 4.44 17.16 16.48
N HIS A 287 4.23 15.94 16.97
CA HIS A 287 5.05 15.36 18.05
C HIS A 287 6.15 14.43 17.52
N VAL A 288 6.25 14.24 16.21
CA VAL A 288 7.18 13.28 15.59
C VAL A 288 8.19 13.90 14.65
N CYS A 289 7.92 15.10 14.13
CA CYS A 289 8.76 15.81 13.19
C CYS A 289 8.87 17.28 13.56
N THR A 290 10.01 17.90 13.28
CA THR A 290 10.12 19.36 13.25
C THR A 290 9.26 19.97 12.14
N ALA A 291 8.87 21.25 12.29
CA ALA A 291 8.11 21.99 11.29
C ALA A 291 8.79 22.02 9.91
N SER A 292 10.13 22.14 9.87
CA SER A 292 10.91 22.11 8.63
C SER A 292 10.84 20.75 7.94
N THR A 293 10.99 19.66 8.69
CA THR A 293 10.84 18.29 8.18
C THR A 293 9.42 18.03 7.68
N LYS A 294 8.40 18.45 8.45
CA LYS A 294 6.98 18.41 8.05
C LYS A 294 6.75 19.13 6.73
N MET A 295 7.34 20.32 6.54
CA MET A 295 7.22 21.09 5.30
C MET A 295 7.86 20.38 4.10
N SER A 296 9.03 19.76 4.28
CA SER A 296 9.66 18.94 3.22
C SER A 296 8.80 17.74 2.83
N ILE A 297 8.21 17.06 3.81
CA ILE A 297 7.29 15.94 3.59
C ILE A 297 6.02 16.41 2.87
N LEU A 298 5.46 17.54 3.27
CA LEU A 298 4.27 18.14 2.66
C LEU A 298 4.49 18.48 1.18
N LYS A 299 5.66 19.00 0.81
CA LYS A 299 6.04 19.19 -0.60
C LYS A 299 6.03 17.87 -1.38
N SER A 300 6.52 16.78 -0.77
CA SER A 300 6.44 15.44 -1.38
C SER A 300 4.99 14.95 -1.54
N LEU A 301 4.11 15.21 -0.57
CA LEU A 301 2.69 14.89 -0.66
C LEU A 301 1.97 15.69 -1.77
N ILE A 302 2.25 16.98 -1.89
CA ILE A 302 1.66 17.84 -2.94
C ILE A 302 2.09 17.32 -4.31
N ALA A 303 3.39 17.06 -4.49
CA ALA A 303 3.93 16.47 -5.71
C ALA A 303 3.31 15.09 -6.00
N LEU A 304 3.04 14.26 -4.98
CA LEU A 304 2.32 13.00 -5.13
C LEU A 304 0.88 13.20 -5.63
N CYS A 305 0.16 14.21 -5.14
CA CYS A 305 -1.18 14.54 -5.62
C CYS A 305 -1.18 14.93 -7.11
N GLU A 306 -0.19 15.73 -7.52
CA GLU A 306 0.01 16.13 -8.92
C GLU A 306 0.36 14.93 -9.80
N LEU A 307 1.26 14.06 -9.36
CA LEU A 307 1.59 12.82 -10.07
C LEU A 307 0.37 11.91 -10.22
N CYS A 308 -0.51 11.84 -9.21
CA CYS A 308 -1.75 11.09 -9.29
C CYS A 308 -2.67 11.58 -10.43
N ALA A 309 -2.63 12.87 -10.79
CA ALA A 309 -3.36 13.39 -11.94
C ALA A 309 -2.86 12.76 -13.25
N ILE A 310 -1.55 12.79 -13.48
CA ILE A 310 -0.92 12.23 -14.69
C ILE A 310 -1.11 10.71 -14.74
N VAL A 311 -0.92 10.03 -13.61
CA VAL A 311 -1.08 8.58 -13.48
C VAL A 311 -2.53 8.14 -13.71
N THR A 312 -3.52 9.00 -13.46
CA THR A 312 -4.94 8.67 -13.73
C THR A 312 -5.17 8.33 -15.19
N ASP A 313 -4.67 9.16 -16.11
CA ASP A 313 -4.86 8.94 -17.54
C ASP A 313 -4.04 7.76 -18.07
N ILE A 314 -2.83 7.58 -17.54
CA ILE A 314 -1.98 6.43 -17.83
C ILE A 314 -2.72 5.13 -17.44
N LEU A 315 -3.29 5.07 -16.23
CA LEU A 315 -4.00 3.88 -15.76
C LEU A 315 -5.29 3.61 -16.54
N SER A 316 -6.03 4.66 -16.92
CA SER A 316 -7.22 4.53 -17.77
C SER A 316 -6.89 3.94 -19.15
N LEU A 317 -5.69 4.22 -19.67
CA LEU A 317 -5.20 3.66 -20.94
C LEU A 317 -4.66 2.23 -20.77
N LEU A 318 -3.86 1.97 -19.73
CA LEU A 318 -3.18 0.68 -19.53
C LEU A 318 -4.09 -0.41 -18.95
N TYR A 319 -5.04 -0.04 -18.08
CA TYR A 319 -5.88 -0.96 -17.33
C TYR A 319 -7.36 -0.53 -17.38
N PRO A 320 -7.98 -0.53 -18.58
CA PRO A 320 -9.37 -0.10 -18.75
C PRO A 320 -10.34 -1.01 -17.98
N LEU A 321 -11.41 -0.41 -17.45
CA LEU A 321 -12.46 -1.13 -16.70
C LEU A 321 -13.34 -1.98 -17.64
N ASP A 322 -13.62 -1.46 -18.82
CA ASP A 322 -14.39 -2.12 -19.88
C ASP A 322 -13.42 -2.63 -20.96
N SER A 323 -13.48 -3.93 -21.28
CA SER A 323 -12.65 -4.56 -22.31
C SER A 323 -13.01 -4.13 -23.74
N THR A 324 -13.92 -3.17 -23.91
CA THR A 324 -14.18 -2.51 -25.18
C THR A 324 -13.15 -1.40 -25.39
N THR A 325 -11.89 -1.79 -25.58
CA THR A 325 -11.00 -0.94 -26.38
C THR A 325 -11.60 -0.97 -27.78
N ALA A 326 -12.14 0.16 -28.20
CA ALA A 326 -12.41 0.40 -29.62
C ALA A 326 -11.15 0.06 -30.43
N ASN A 327 -11.31 -0.16 -31.73
CA ASN A 327 -10.20 -0.15 -32.67
C ASN A 327 -9.55 1.25 -32.68
N ASP A 328 -8.92 1.64 -31.58
CA ASP A 328 -8.15 2.88 -31.49
C ASP A 328 -7.00 2.73 -32.48
N ASP A 329 -6.87 3.74 -33.34
CA ASP A 329 -5.80 3.79 -34.31
C ASP A 329 -4.45 3.73 -33.58
N HIS A 330 -3.53 2.87 -34.06
CA HIS A 330 -2.21 2.69 -33.45
C HIS A 330 -1.48 4.02 -33.30
N LEU A 331 -1.65 4.91 -34.28
CA LEU A 331 -1.06 6.25 -34.27
C LEU A 331 -1.62 7.15 -33.17
N GLU A 332 -2.94 7.09 -32.93
CA GLU A 332 -3.59 7.87 -31.87
C GLU A 332 -3.12 7.38 -30.49
N LEU A 333 -3.06 6.06 -30.31
CA LEU A 333 -2.57 5.44 -29.09
C LEU A 333 -1.10 5.81 -28.81
N MET A 334 -0.23 5.72 -29.81
CA MET A 334 1.17 6.17 -29.72
C MET A 334 1.26 7.65 -29.32
N THR A 335 0.48 8.52 -29.96
CA THR A 335 0.47 9.97 -29.68
C THR A 335 0.10 10.25 -28.24
N ARG A 336 -0.92 9.56 -27.70
CA ARG A 336 -1.31 9.69 -26.28
C ARG A 336 -0.19 9.24 -25.34
N ILE A 337 0.46 8.12 -25.63
CA ILE A 337 1.56 7.61 -24.80
C ILE A 337 2.75 8.59 -24.77
N TYR A 338 3.09 9.19 -25.91
CA TYR A 338 4.14 10.21 -25.97
C TYR A 338 3.76 11.44 -25.15
N SER A 339 2.53 11.95 -25.30
CA SER A 339 2.03 13.05 -24.47
C SER A 339 2.09 12.75 -22.97
N PHE A 340 1.71 11.53 -22.54
CA PHE A 340 1.82 11.15 -21.13
C PHE A 340 3.27 11.03 -20.66
N THR A 341 4.18 10.58 -21.52
CA THR A 341 5.61 10.49 -21.23
C THR A 341 6.21 11.88 -21.03
N ASP A 342 5.84 12.83 -21.87
CA ASP A 342 6.30 14.23 -21.78
C ASP A 342 5.77 14.89 -20.50
N ASN A 343 4.47 14.76 -20.21
CA ASN A 343 3.87 15.29 -18.98
C ASN A 343 4.55 14.72 -17.72
N LEU A 344 4.87 13.42 -17.71
CA LEU A 344 5.59 12.78 -16.62
C LEU A 344 7.00 13.38 -16.45
N ASN A 345 7.75 13.52 -17.55
CA ASN A 345 9.12 14.05 -17.51
C ASN A 345 9.13 15.52 -17.05
N GLU A 346 8.22 16.35 -17.58
CA GLU A 346 8.08 17.75 -17.18
C GLU A 346 7.79 17.88 -15.67
N TRP A 347 6.83 17.07 -15.17
CA TRP A 347 6.54 17.02 -13.74
C TRP A 347 7.78 16.61 -12.92
N HIS A 348 8.56 15.63 -13.36
CA HIS A 348 9.74 15.16 -12.64
C HIS A 348 10.83 16.24 -12.56
N GLU A 349 11.09 16.95 -13.65
CA GLU A 349 12.06 18.05 -13.70
C GLU A 349 11.68 19.17 -12.71
N GLN A 350 10.39 19.52 -12.65
CA GLN A 350 9.88 20.51 -11.70
C GLN A 350 10.05 20.04 -10.25
N VAL A 351 9.67 18.80 -9.95
CA VAL A 351 9.65 18.25 -8.58
C VAL A 351 11.04 18.00 -8.01
N VAL A 352 11.99 17.52 -8.82
CA VAL A 352 13.38 17.29 -8.38
C VAL A 352 13.98 18.59 -7.81
N SER A 353 13.71 19.73 -8.44
CA SER A 353 14.19 21.04 -7.96
C SER A 353 13.60 21.47 -6.61
N ILE A 354 12.42 20.97 -6.24
CA ILE A 354 11.66 21.37 -5.05
C ILE A 354 11.99 20.49 -3.84
N ILE A 355 12.24 19.19 -4.07
CA ILE A 355 12.35 18.16 -3.03
C ILE A 355 13.80 17.94 -2.54
N GLU A 356 14.81 18.61 -3.14
CA GLU A 356 16.20 18.46 -2.68
C GLU A 356 16.36 18.67 -1.16
N PRO A 357 17.08 17.77 -0.46
CA PRO A 357 17.19 17.82 0.99
C PRO A 357 17.99 19.06 1.43
N ARG A 358 17.27 20.08 1.90
CA ARG A 358 17.86 21.27 2.52
C ARG A 358 18.16 20.99 3.99
N HIS A 359 19.44 20.76 4.32
CA HIS A 359 20.02 20.84 5.67
C HIS A 359 19.11 20.32 6.81
N HIS A 360 18.81 19.01 6.79
CA HIS A 360 18.13 18.34 7.91
C HIS A 360 19.17 17.66 8.81
N ASN A 361 18.90 17.54 10.12
CA ASN A 361 19.78 16.87 11.07
C ASN A 361 19.23 15.47 11.44
N GLY A 362 20.10 14.46 11.50
CA GLY A 362 19.79 13.15 12.12
C GLY A 362 18.71 12.29 11.43
N ASN A 363 17.95 11.51 12.22
CA ASN A 363 16.93 10.54 11.74
C ASN A 363 15.79 11.17 10.91
N GLU A 364 15.51 12.46 11.08
CA GLU A 364 14.51 13.19 10.30
C GLU A 364 14.90 13.31 8.82
N VAL A 365 16.20 13.34 8.52
CA VAL A 365 16.73 13.25 7.15
C VAL A 365 16.25 11.96 6.49
N GLY A 366 16.28 10.84 7.22
CA GLY A 366 15.90 9.53 6.71
C GLY A 366 14.44 9.48 6.26
N ILE A 367 13.53 10.11 6.99
CA ILE A 367 12.11 10.15 6.65
C ILE A 367 11.87 10.93 5.34
N VAL A 368 12.54 12.08 5.17
CA VAL A 368 12.47 12.85 3.92
C VAL A 368 13.06 12.04 2.76
N VAL A 369 14.18 11.34 2.98
CA VAL A 369 14.79 10.44 1.98
C VAL A 369 13.83 9.31 1.61
N LEU A 370 13.14 8.70 2.57
CA LEU A 370 12.17 7.63 2.31
C LEU A 370 11.04 8.11 1.38
N PHE A 371 10.35 9.20 1.73
CA PHE A 371 9.17 9.65 0.98
C PHE A 371 9.52 10.24 -0.39
N SER A 372 10.62 10.98 -0.49
CA SER A 372 11.12 11.49 -1.78
C SER A 372 11.49 10.35 -2.74
N ASN A 373 12.15 9.31 -2.24
CA ASN A 373 12.52 8.16 -3.06
C ASN A 373 11.34 7.23 -3.38
N MET A 374 10.36 7.08 -2.47
CA MET A 374 9.12 6.38 -2.78
C MET A 374 8.33 7.08 -3.89
N LEU A 375 8.25 8.43 -3.86
CA LEU A 375 7.64 9.22 -4.92
C LEU A 375 8.38 9.02 -6.25
N ASN A 376 9.72 9.05 -6.24
CA ASN A 376 10.52 8.77 -7.43
C ASN A 376 10.26 7.34 -7.95
N ILE A 377 10.17 6.33 -7.09
CA ILE A 377 9.88 4.95 -7.49
C ILE A 377 8.49 4.82 -8.13
N LEU A 378 7.48 5.54 -7.62
CA LEU A 378 6.15 5.59 -8.22
C LEU A 378 6.21 6.18 -9.64
N PHE A 379 6.92 7.31 -9.79
CA PHE A 379 7.19 7.94 -11.09
C PHE A 379 7.89 6.98 -12.07
N GLN A 380 8.98 6.35 -11.63
CA GLN A 380 9.73 5.39 -12.47
C GLN A 380 8.88 4.19 -12.86
N SER A 381 7.98 3.74 -11.98
CA SER A 381 7.05 2.64 -12.26
C SER A 381 6.00 3.03 -13.31
N ALA A 382 5.48 4.26 -13.27
CA ALA A 382 4.57 4.78 -14.30
C ALA A 382 5.27 4.87 -15.66
N LYS A 383 6.50 5.41 -15.68
CA LYS A 383 7.32 5.51 -16.89
C LYS A 383 7.66 4.12 -17.46
N ALA A 384 8.01 3.16 -16.61
CA ALA A 384 8.25 1.78 -17.02
C ALA A 384 7.01 1.11 -17.61
N ALA A 385 5.82 1.38 -17.04
CA ALA A 385 4.56 0.85 -17.57
C ALA A 385 4.26 1.39 -18.99
N LEU A 386 4.47 2.69 -19.23
CA LEU A 386 4.37 3.28 -20.58
C LEU A 386 5.39 2.68 -21.56
N CYS A 387 6.65 2.51 -21.13
CA CYS A 387 7.68 1.87 -21.95
C CYS A 387 7.28 0.45 -22.35
N ASN A 388 6.76 -0.34 -21.40
CA ASN A 388 6.30 -1.69 -21.65
C ASN A 388 5.15 -1.71 -22.66
N HIS A 389 4.20 -0.78 -22.55
CA HIS A 389 3.08 -0.69 -23.47
C HIS A 389 3.53 -0.26 -24.88
N ARG A 390 4.49 0.67 -25.01
CA ARG A 390 5.13 0.98 -26.30
C ARG A 390 5.77 -0.25 -26.91
N ILE A 391 6.54 -1.01 -26.14
CA ILE A 391 7.17 -2.25 -26.62
C ILE A 391 6.11 -3.25 -27.10
N MET A 392 5.01 -3.43 -26.36
CA MET A 392 3.90 -4.30 -26.78
C MET A 392 3.35 -3.94 -28.16
N LEU A 393 3.15 -2.64 -28.41
CA LEU A 393 2.58 -2.13 -29.66
C LEU A 393 3.52 -2.25 -30.88
N THR A 394 4.77 -2.65 -30.65
CA THR A 394 5.78 -2.84 -31.71
C THR A 394 6.01 -4.30 -32.09
N VAL A 395 5.37 -5.26 -31.41
CA VAL A 395 5.59 -6.69 -31.62
C VAL A 395 5.08 -7.18 -32.98
N SER A 396 3.98 -6.61 -33.48
CA SER A 396 3.33 -7.06 -34.72
C SER A 396 4.19 -6.82 -35.98
N GLU A 397 5.05 -5.79 -35.98
CA GLU A 397 5.87 -5.38 -37.14
C GLU A 397 7.34 -5.15 -36.74
N THR A 398 8.06 -6.24 -36.51
CA THR A 398 9.40 -6.24 -35.88
C THR A 398 10.46 -5.40 -36.60
N LEU A 399 10.46 -5.31 -37.93
CA LEU A 399 11.48 -4.56 -38.68
C LEU A 399 11.23 -3.04 -38.66
N GLN A 400 9.97 -2.61 -38.77
CA GLN A 400 9.57 -1.22 -38.90
C GLN A 400 9.77 -0.43 -37.59
N HIS A 401 9.57 -1.10 -36.45
CA HIS A 401 9.65 -0.48 -35.12
C HIS A 401 10.94 -0.78 -34.34
N SER A 402 12.02 -1.18 -35.04
CA SER A 402 13.29 -1.50 -34.38
C SER A 402 13.90 -0.31 -33.61
N PHE A 403 13.82 0.91 -34.16
CA PHE A 403 14.28 2.13 -33.50
C PHE A 403 13.42 2.49 -32.29
N GLU A 404 12.09 2.40 -32.43
CA GLU A 404 11.13 2.64 -31.34
C GLU A 404 11.40 1.71 -30.15
N ARG A 405 11.59 0.41 -30.41
CA ARG A 405 11.93 -0.57 -29.37
C ARG A 405 13.24 -0.25 -28.69
N LEU A 406 14.27 0.15 -29.44
CA LEU A 406 15.56 0.53 -28.87
C LEU A 406 15.42 1.77 -27.97
N HIS A 407 14.63 2.75 -28.40
CA HIS A 407 14.37 3.96 -27.62
C HIS A 407 13.62 3.64 -26.32
N ALA A 408 12.48 2.94 -26.39
CA ALA A 408 11.71 2.51 -25.23
C ALA A 408 12.53 1.64 -24.27
N LYS A 409 13.38 0.75 -24.79
CA LYS A 409 14.33 -0.04 -23.99
C LYS A 409 15.31 0.84 -23.22
N ASN A 410 15.90 1.85 -23.86
CA ASN A 410 16.87 2.74 -23.21
C ASN A 410 16.22 3.57 -22.11
N GLU A 411 15.00 4.05 -22.33
CA GLU A 411 14.20 4.74 -21.32
C GLU A 411 13.86 3.83 -20.15
N LEU A 412 13.39 2.61 -20.42
CA LEU A 412 13.13 1.61 -19.38
C LEU A 412 14.40 1.31 -18.57
N GLN A 413 15.55 1.12 -19.23
CA GLN A 413 16.82 0.89 -18.55
C GLN A 413 17.25 2.10 -17.69
N ALA A 414 16.91 3.32 -18.09
CA ALA A 414 17.13 4.51 -17.25
C ALA A 414 16.21 4.49 -16.02
N ALA A 415 14.93 4.14 -16.19
CA ALA A 415 13.96 4.06 -15.10
C ALA A 415 14.34 2.99 -14.05
N LEU A 416 14.78 1.81 -14.50
CA LEU A 416 15.26 0.74 -13.62
C LEU A 416 16.51 1.16 -12.83
N ARG A 417 17.44 1.88 -13.48
CA ARG A 417 18.64 2.41 -12.82
C ARG A 417 18.30 3.47 -11.77
N SER A 418 17.39 4.39 -12.06
CA SER A 418 16.92 5.38 -11.10
C SER A 418 16.21 4.71 -9.92
N THR A 419 15.39 3.69 -10.18
CA THR A 419 14.78 2.87 -9.11
C THR A 419 15.86 2.26 -8.20
N ALA A 420 16.92 1.67 -8.76
CA ALA A 420 18.03 1.14 -7.96
C ALA A 420 18.76 2.21 -7.15
N GLN A 421 18.92 3.43 -7.67
CA GLN A 421 19.51 4.56 -6.93
C GLN A 421 18.62 4.96 -5.76
N SER A 422 17.31 5.03 -5.97
CA SER A 422 16.36 5.31 -4.89
C SER A 422 16.39 4.25 -3.79
N LEU A 423 16.53 2.97 -4.15
CA LEU A 423 16.71 1.91 -3.15
C LEU A 423 18.02 2.07 -2.36
N ARG A 424 19.13 2.46 -3.02
CA ARG A 424 20.40 2.72 -2.32
C ARG A 424 20.25 3.84 -1.31
N ALA A 425 19.65 4.96 -1.71
CA ALA A 425 19.42 6.09 -0.82
C ALA A 425 18.57 5.70 0.41
N ILE A 426 17.52 4.88 0.21
CA ILE A 426 16.70 4.36 1.32
C ILE A 426 17.52 3.45 2.25
N ILE A 427 18.38 2.59 1.71
CA ILE A 427 19.22 1.69 2.51
C ILE A 427 20.29 2.47 3.28
N GLU A 428 20.99 3.40 2.62
CA GLU A 428 22.04 4.24 3.20
C GLU A 428 21.48 5.14 4.32
N ALA A 429 20.22 5.58 4.18
CA ALA A 429 19.51 6.31 5.23
C ALA A 429 18.98 5.42 6.37
N GLY A 430 19.16 4.10 6.31
CA GLY A 430 18.65 3.17 7.33
C GLY A 430 17.13 2.96 7.29
N MET A 431 16.48 3.27 6.16
CA MET A 431 15.01 3.36 6.07
C MET A 431 14.32 2.12 5.47
N ILE A 432 15.09 1.09 5.11
CA ILE A 432 14.59 -0.13 4.44
C ILE A 432 13.44 -0.81 5.20
N THR A 433 13.49 -0.85 6.54
CA THR A 433 12.47 -1.49 7.38
C THR A 433 11.16 -0.72 7.47
N TYR A 434 11.16 0.54 7.05
CA TYR A 434 10.01 1.44 7.09
C TYR A 434 9.28 1.56 5.76
N SER A 435 9.74 0.81 4.76
CA SER A 435 9.16 0.80 3.43
C SER A 435 7.82 0.04 3.41
N PRO A 436 6.76 0.58 2.78
CA PRO A 436 5.45 -0.04 2.79
C PRO A 436 5.36 -1.25 1.86
N ILE A 437 4.33 -2.07 2.08
CA ILE A 437 4.06 -3.28 1.29
C ILE A 437 3.92 -3.04 -0.23
N SER A 438 3.51 -1.85 -0.66
CA SER A 438 3.39 -1.50 -2.09
C SER A 438 4.72 -1.60 -2.84
N MET A 439 5.85 -1.43 -2.15
CA MET A 439 7.19 -1.54 -2.72
C MET A 439 7.44 -2.92 -3.32
N VAL A 440 6.87 -4.00 -2.76
CA VAL A 440 7.03 -5.36 -3.31
C VAL A 440 6.61 -5.41 -4.78
N ALA A 441 5.49 -4.77 -5.11
CA ALA A 441 4.94 -4.79 -6.46
C ALA A 441 5.70 -3.86 -7.41
N PHE A 442 6.10 -2.67 -6.95
CA PHE A 442 6.95 -1.75 -7.73
C PHE A 442 8.33 -2.34 -8.06
N LEU A 443 8.86 -3.19 -7.17
CA LEU A 443 10.16 -3.83 -7.36
C LEU A 443 10.11 -5.13 -8.17
N ALA A 444 8.92 -5.62 -8.52
CA ALA A 444 8.79 -6.89 -9.23
C ALA A 444 9.43 -6.86 -10.63
N LEU A 445 9.08 -5.87 -11.46
CA LEU A 445 9.68 -5.71 -12.80
C LEU A 445 11.20 -5.46 -12.72
N PRO A 446 11.70 -4.47 -11.94
CA PRO A 446 13.14 -4.27 -11.78
C PRO A 446 13.90 -5.51 -11.33
N SER A 447 13.34 -6.28 -10.39
CA SER A 447 13.95 -7.51 -9.90
C SER A 447 14.05 -8.57 -11.00
N ILE A 448 12.98 -8.81 -11.75
CA ILE A 448 12.98 -9.76 -12.88
C ILE A 448 14.02 -9.37 -13.92
N CYS A 449 14.03 -8.11 -14.36
CA CYS A 449 15.00 -7.61 -15.33
C CYS A 449 16.45 -7.70 -14.81
N TYR A 450 16.68 -7.44 -13.53
CA TYR A 450 18.02 -7.57 -12.93
C TYR A 450 18.49 -9.03 -12.91
N ASN A 451 17.62 -9.98 -12.54
CA ASN A 451 18.00 -11.39 -12.51
C ASN A 451 18.24 -11.93 -13.92
N LEU A 452 17.49 -11.49 -14.92
CA LEU A 452 17.76 -11.80 -16.33
C LEU A 452 19.17 -11.35 -16.77
N ASN A 453 19.61 -10.17 -16.32
CA ASN A 453 20.98 -9.70 -16.60
C ASN A 453 22.04 -10.65 -16.01
N LEU A 454 21.78 -11.23 -14.84
CA LEU A 454 22.71 -12.16 -14.18
C LEU A 454 22.73 -13.53 -14.85
N THR A 455 21.57 -14.08 -15.23
CA THR A 455 21.49 -15.35 -15.94
C THR A 455 22.26 -15.29 -17.26
N ASN A 456 22.14 -14.20 -18.02
CA ASN A 456 22.89 -13.99 -19.26
C ASN A 456 24.41 -13.85 -19.05
N ARG A 457 24.85 -13.48 -17.83
CA ARG A 457 26.28 -13.41 -17.46
C ARG A 457 26.86 -14.74 -16.98
N ALA A 458 26.02 -15.72 -16.65
CA ALA A 458 26.44 -17.03 -16.16
C ALA A 458 26.95 -17.94 -17.31
N GLN A 459 28.07 -17.56 -17.93
CA GLN A 459 29.02 -18.55 -18.46
C GLN A 459 29.80 -19.17 -17.28
N PRO A 460 30.28 -20.42 -17.39
CA PRO A 460 30.71 -21.22 -16.24
C PRO A 460 32.00 -20.67 -15.63
N GLN A 461 31.86 -19.76 -14.67
CA GLN A 461 32.89 -19.34 -13.74
C GLN A 461 32.33 -19.54 -12.33
N ARG A 462 33.17 -20.08 -11.45
CA ARG A 462 32.89 -20.76 -10.17
C ARG A 462 31.84 -20.10 -9.26
N PRO A 463 31.15 -20.89 -8.41
CA PRO A 463 30.16 -20.38 -7.46
C PRO A 463 30.87 -19.65 -6.31
N SER A 464 31.09 -18.35 -6.45
CA SER A 464 31.25 -17.48 -5.28
C SER A 464 29.86 -17.03 -4.87
N GLN A 465 29.34 -17.57 -3.76
CA GLN A 465 28.16 -17.04 -3.08
C GLN A 465 28.47 -15.62 -2.62
N THR A 466 28.07 -14.63 -3.40
CA THR A 466 28.22 -13.21 -3.05
C THR A 466 26.91 -12.71 -2.44
N TYR A 467 26.73 -12.99 -1.14
CA TYR A 467 25.72 -12.30 -0.35
C TYR A 467 26.06 -10.79 -0.35
N GLY A 468 25.09 -9.92 -0.69
CA GLY A 468 25.26 -8.45 -0.69
C GLY A 468 25.39 -7.76 -2.06
N THR A 469 25.17 -8.46 -3.18
CA THR A 469 25.30 -7.85 -4.54
C THR A 469 23.97 -7.45 -5.20
N ASN A 470 22.84 -8.00 -4.74
CA ASN A 470 21.52 -7.82 -5.36
C ASN A 470 20.59 -6.99 -4.48
N ILE A 471 20.64 -5.66 -4.68
CA ILE A 471 19.87 -4.68 -3.91
C ILE A 471 18.36 -4.98 -3.87
N TYR A 472 17.79 -5.52 -4.96
CA TYR A 472 16.36 -5.81 -5.03
C TYR A 472 15.99 -7.00 -4.13
N GLN A 473 16.81 -8.06 -4.14
CA GLN A 473 16.58 -9.24 -3.30
C GLN A 473 16.74 -8.91 -1.81
N ASP A 474 17.73 -8.09 -1.47
CA ASP A 474 17.93 -7.65 -0.08
C ASP A 474 16.74 -6.83 0.41
N PHE A 475 16.22 -5.92 -0.42
CA PHE A 475 15.03 -5.14 -0.12
C PHE A 475 13.77 -6.02 0.03
N LEU A 476 13.53 -6.90 -0.93
CA LEU A 476 12.38 -7.80 -0.92
C LEU A 476 12.41 -8.78 0.27
N ARG A 477 13.58 -9.25 0.70
CA ARG A 477 13.74 -10.11 1.88
C ARG A 477 13.32 -9.40 3.17
N VAL A 478 13.69 -8.13 3.33
CA VAL A 478 13.25 -7.33 4.50
C VAL A 478 11.73 -7.16 4.49
N LEU A 479 11.13 -6.87 3.33
CA LEU A 479 9.68 -6.76 3.19
C LEU A 479 8.98 -8.09 3.43
N GLN A 480 9.59 -9.20 3.00
CA GLN A 480 9.08 -10.54 3.23
C GLN A 480 8.87 -10.78 4.73
N LEU A 481 9.87 -10.51 5.57
CA LEU A 481 9.75 -10.70 7.02
C LEU A 481 8.61 -9.90 7.68
N ARG A 482 8.15 -8.81 7.05
CA ARG A 482 7.12 -7.92 7.60
C ARG A 482 5.72 -8.17 7.02
N TYR A 483 5.62 -8.62 5.78
CA TYR A 483 4.37 -8.68 5.03
C TYR A 483 4.13 -10.06 4.40
N GLU A 484 3.05 -10.74 4.81
CA GLU A 484 2.65 -12.07 4.29
C GLU A 484 2.42 -12.08 2.78
N GLY A 485 1.76 -11.06 2.23
CA GLY A 485 1.52 -10.94 0.79
C GLY A 485 2.78 -10.98 -0.09
N THR A 486 3.96 -10.74 0.50
CA THR A 486 5.26 -10.80 -0.21
C THR A 486 5.62 -12.21 -0.63
N ASP A 487 5.30 -13.24 0.16
CA ASP A 487 5.68 -14.63 -0.11
C ASP A 487 5.11 -15.10 -1.45
N ARG A 488 3.84 -14.78 -1.71
CA ARG A 488 3.17 -15.06 -2.98
C ARG A 488 3.81 -14.33 -4.15
N ALA A 489 4.12 -13.04 -3.99
CA ALA A 489 4.75 -12.27 -5.06
C ALA A 489 6.14 -12.83 -5.43
N LEU A 490 6.94 -13.19 -4.42
CA LEU A 490 8.26 -13.82 -4.60
C LEU A 490 8.14 -15.20 -5.24
N SER A 491 7.19 -16.03 -4.82
CA SER A 491 6.94 -17.35 -5.42
C SER A 491 6.55 -17.22 -6.91
N ASN A 492 5.65 -16.30 -7.25
CA ASN A 492 5.25 -16.04 -8.64
C ASN A 492 6.43 -15.50 -9.48
N MET A 493 7.25 -14.60 -8.94
CA MET A 493 8.46 -14.12 -9.61
C MET A 493 9.48 -15.25 -9.84
N ALA A 494 9.70 -16.12 -8.85
CA ALA A 494 10.61 -17.26 -8.98
C ALA A 494 10.12 -18.26 -10.04
N LYS A 495 8.80 -18.53 -10.07
CA LYS A 495 8.18 -19.39 -11.07
C LYS A 495 8.35 -18.84 -12.49
N LEU A 496 8.11 -17.54 -12.68
CA LEU A 496 8.36 -16.84 -13.96
C LEU A 496 9.81 -17.04 -14.43
N MET A 497 10.78 -16.85 -13.52
CA MET A 497 12.20 -17.03 -13.83
C MET A 497 12.55 -18.49 -14.18
N SER A 498 11.91 -19.46 -13.54
CA SER A 498 12.09 -20.89 -13.83
C SER A 498 11.52 -21.28 -15.19
N ASP A 499 10.30 -20.83 -15.51
CA ASP A 499 9.63 -21.14 -16.80
C ASP A 499 10.47 -20.61 -17.98
N MET A 500 11.09 -19.43 -17.83
CA MET A 500 12.00 -18.87 -18.85
C MET A 500 13.26 -19.73 -19.09
N ASN A 501 13.87 -20.26 -18.02
CA ASN A 501 15.08 -21.09 -18.14
C ASN A 501 14.78 -22.45 -18.80
N MET A 502 13.57 -22.98 -18.61
CA MET A 502 13.15 -24.25 -19.22
C MET A 502 12.93 -24.11 -20.72
N GLU A 503 12.34 -22.99 -21.19
CA GLU A 503 12.16 -22.72 -22.63
C GLU A 503 13.50 -22.64 -23.38
N ASP A 504 14.52 -22.02 -22.78
CA ASP A 504 15.86 -21.92 -23.36
C ASP A 504 16.58 -23.29 -23.44
N ALA A 505 16.29 -24.22 -22.53
CA ALA A 505 16.84 -25.58 -22.55
C ALA A 505 16.18 -26.50 -23.59
N THR A 506 14.92 -26.23 -23.95
CA THR A 506 14.15 -27.04 -24.93
C THR A 506 14.24 -26.56 -26.37
N SER A 507 14.90 -25.42 -26.63
CA SER A 507 15.14 -24.94 -27.99
C SER A 507 16.17 -25.83 -28.70
N PRO A 508 15.87 -26.43 -29.87
CA PRO A 508 16.78 -27.34 -30.55
C PRO A 508 18.00 -26.56 -31.05
N SER A 509 19.16 -26.92 -30.51
CA SER A 509 20.47 -26.42 -30.94
C SER A 509 20.67 -26.79 -32.43
N THR A 510 20.51 -25.83 -33.33
CA THR A 510 21.02 -25.95 -34.70
C THR A 510 22.55 -25.88 -34.66
N ALA A 511 23.18 -27.01 -34.39
CA ALA A 511 24.58 -27.28 -34.68
C ALA A 511 24.79 -28.80 -34.80
N ARG A 512 24.42 -29.35 -35.97
CA ARG A 512 25.07 -30.55 -36.49
C ARG A 512 25.81 -30.16 -37.76
N SER A 513 27.08 -29.83 -37.60
CA SER A 513 28.06 -29.90 -38.68
C SER A 513 29.14 -30.88 -38.24
N ASP A 514 28.93 -32.16 -38.51
CA ASP A 514 30.02 -33.14 -38.51
C ASP A 514 30.49 -33.35 -39.95
N SER A 515 31.64 -32.73 -40.19
CA SER A 515 32.75 -33.13 -41.06
C SER A 515 32.58 -34.37 -41.94
N THR A 516 32.79 -34.17 -43.25
CA THR A 516 33.63 -35.07 -44.04
C THR A 516 34.62 -34.27 -44.89
N SER A 517 35.89 -34.50 -44.62
CA SER A 517 37.07 -34.05 -45.36
C SER A 517 37.08 -34.52 -46.82
N ASN A 518 37.58 -33.69 -47.74
CA ASN A 518 38.63 -34.07 -48.71
C ASN A 518 39.13 -32.89 -49.57
N ILE A 519 40.41 -32.54 -49.34
CA ILE A 519 41.52 -32.26 -50.28
C ILE A 519 41.17 -31.73 -51.70
N SER A 520 41.59 -30.48 -52.02
CA SER A 520 42.70 -30.19 -52.96
C SER A 520 42.82 -28.70 -53.37
N SER A 521 44.04 -28.17 -53.22
CA SER A 521 44.78 -27.21 -54.07
C SER A 521 44.30 -25.77 -54.34
N ASN A 522 45.22 -24.85 -54.00
CA ASN A 522 45.65 -23.62 -54.72
C ASN A 522 44.68 -22.43 -54.86
N GLN A 523 44.98 -21.33 -54.15
CA GLN A 523 45.64 -20.15 -54.74
C GLN A 523 45.89 -19.05 -53.69
N ARG A 524 47.09 -18.47 -53.74
CA ARG A 524 47.48 -17.22 -53.08
C ARG A 524 46.84 -16.04 -53.81
N GLN A 525 46.27 -15.07 -53.09
CA GLN A 525 46.61 -13.63 -53.18
C GLN A 525 45.70 -12.75 -52.31
N GLY A 526 46.34 -11.96 -51.42
CA GLY A 526 46.14 -10.51 -51.35
C GLY A 526 45.09 -9.93 -50.41
N ARG A 527 45.57 -9.25 -49.35
CA ARG A 527 45.01 -8.02 -48.72
C ARG A 527 43.69 -8.22 -47.95
N THR A 528 43.46 -7.80 -46.71
CA THR A 528 44.08 -6.85 -45.78
C THR A 528 43.48 -7.21 -44.41
N SER A 529 44.30 -7.57 -43.42
CA SER A 529 43.83 -7.82 -42.06
C SER A 529 43.53 -6.49 -41.37
N SER A 530 42.30 -5.98 -41.52
CA SER A 530 41.75 -5.03 -40.55
C SER A 530 41.22 -5.85 -39.38
N ALA A 531 41.96 -5.82 -38.27
CA ALA A 531 41.55 -6.39 -37.01
C ALA A 531 40.37 -5.56 -36.46
N THR A 532 39.14 -5.97 -36.78
CA THR A 532 37.98 -5.48 -36.04
C THR A 532 37.91 -6.26 -34.74
N LEU A 533 38.46 -5.64 -33.70
CA LEU A 533 38.31 -6.04 -32.30
C LEU A 533 36.80 -6.20 -32.00
N ALA A 534 36.29 -7.42 -32.07
CA ALA A 534 34.94 -7.75 -31.62
C ALA A 534 34.93 -7.60 -30.10
N THR A 535 34.66 -6.38 -29.64
CA THR A 535 34.30 -6.14 -28.25
C THR A 535 33.02 -6.92 -27.98
N THR A 536 33.14 -8.02 -27.26
CA THR A 536 32.00 -8.78 -26.72
C THR A 536 31.25 -7.86 -25.75
N LYS A 537 30.32 -7.06 -26.28
CA LYS A 537 29.42 -6.22 -25.48
C LYS A 537 28.59 -7.16 -24.61
N SER A 538 28.81 -7.05 -23.30
CA SER A 538 27.99 -7.68 -22.24
C SER A 538 26.51 -7.45 -22.54
N VAL A 539 25.78 -8.49 -22.94
CA VAL A 539 24.35 -8.43 -23.20
C VAL A 539 23.62 -8.20 -21.87
N SER A 540 23.00 -7.04 -21.72
CA SER A 540 22.08 -6.75 -20.62
C SER A 540 20.84 -7.63 -20.80
N GLY A 541 20.30 -8.23 -19.75
CA GLY A 541 19.02 -8.94 -19.76
C GLY A 541 17.82 -8.11 -20.25
N ILE A 542 17.90 -6.77 -20.21
CA ILE A 542 16.92 -5.91 -20.90
C ILE A 542 17.11 -5.85 -22.43
N ASP A 543 18.22 -6.37 -22.95
CA ASP A 543 18.46 -6.49 -24.39
C ASP A 543 17.47 -7.47 -25.04
N ILE A 544 16.80 -8.31 -24.24
CA ILE A 544 15.69 -9.16 -24.67
C ILE A 544 14.59 -8.36 -25.37
N VAL A 545 14.36 -7.09 -24.99
CA VAL A 545 13.40 -6.20 -25.67
C VAL A 545 13.71 -6.06 -27.17
N VAL A 546 14.99 -6.11 -27.54
CA VAL A 546 15.43 -5.97 -28.93
C VAL A 546 15.64 -7.33 -29.57
N SER A 547 16.30 -8.26 -28.86
CA SER A 547 16.64 -9.58 -29.41
C SER A 547 15.44 -10.52 -29.53
N ASP A 548 14.51 -10.47 -28.58
CA ASP A 548 13.27 -11.27 -28.55
C ASP A 548 12.11 -10.47 -27.90
N PRO A 549 11.52 -9.52 -28.64
CA PRO A 549 10.44 -8.67 -28.10
C PRO A 549 9.20 -9.46 -27.70
N GLN A 550 8.93 -10.60 -28.34
CA GLN A 550 7.78 -11.45 -28.03
C GLN A 550 7.94 -12.08 -26.66
N LYS A 551 9.10 -12.68 -26.38
CA LYS A 551 9.41 -13.23 -25.06
C LYS A 551 9.38 -12.16 -23.98
N TYR A 552 9.93 -10.97 -24.25
CA TYR A 552 9.82 -9.83 -23.31
C TYR A 552 8.37 -9.46 -22.98
N VAL A 553 7.52 -9.38 -24.00
CA VAL A 553 6.11 -9.06 -23.84
C VAL A 553 5.37 -10.12 -23.05
N GLN A 554 5.64 -11.41 -23.29
CA GLN A 554 5.07 -12.51 -22.52
C GLN A 554 5.46 -12.44 -21.04
N ILE A 555 6.71 -12.07 -20.73
CA ILE A 555 7.20 -11.86 -19.36
C ILE A 555 6.40 -10.75 -18.68
N CYS A 556 6.26 -9.59 -19.35
CA CYS A 556 5.51 -8.45 -18.83
C CYS A 556 4.02 -8.79 -18.66
N GLN A 557 3.38 -9.45 -19.62
CA GLN A 557 1.97 -9.86 -19.51
C GLN A 557 1.75 -10.85 -18.36
N THR A 558 2.67 -11.79 -18.16
CA THR A 558 2.61 -12.76 -17.04
C THR A 558 2.78 -12.05 -15.70
N LEU A 559 3.72 -11.10 -15.61
CA LEU A 559 3.91 -10.24 -14.45
C LEU A 559 2.64 -9.45 -14.11
N ASP A 560 2.07 -8.75 -15.11
CA ASP A 560 0.85 -7.97 -14.95
C ASP A 560 -0.30 -8.87 -14.50
N PHE A 561 -0.43 -10.06 -15.08
CA PHE A 561 -1.46 -11.03 -14.69
C PHE A 561 -1.36 -11.41 -13.22
N PHE A 562 -0.19 -11.84 -12.74
CA PHE A 562 -0.11 -12.33 -11.36
C PHE A 562 -0.12 -11.21 -10.33
N LEU A 563 0.35 -10.00 -10.65
CA LEU A 563 0.18 -8.84 -9.78
C LEU A 563 -1.30 -8.47 -9.66
N SER A 564 -2.00 -8.50 -10.80
CA SER A 564 -3.43 -8.17 -10.86
C SER A 564 -4.27 -9.20 -10.12
N ARG A 565 -4.13 -10.49 -10.46
CA ARG A 565 -4.96 -11.62 -9.99
C ARG A 565 -4.46 -12.30 -8.73
N GLY A 566 -3.21 -12.05 -8.32
CA GLY A 566 -2.58 -12.72 -7.18
C GLY A 566 -2.31 -14.22 -7.37
N ARG A 567 -2.29 -14.71 -8.61
CA ARG A 567 -1.92 -16.10 -8.94
C ARG A 567 -1.20 -16.15 -10.27
N PHE A 568 -0.35 -17.16 -10.45
CA PHE A 568 0.29 -17.41 -11.74
C PHE A 568 -0.75 -17.82 -12.81
N PRO A 569 -0.56 -17.46 -14.10
CA PRO A 569 -1.42 -17.94 -15.17
C PRO A 569 -1.46 -19.47 -15.26
N THR A 570 -2.62 -20.00 -15.61
CA THR A 570 -2.86 -21.40 -15.96
C THR A 570 -3.09 -21.52 -17.45
N ARG A 571 -3.07 -22.76 -17.99
CA ARG A 571 -3.31 -23.01 -19.42
C ARG A 571 -4.68 -22.50 -19.91
N TYR A 572 -5.65 -22.36 -19.01
CA TYR A 572 -6.98 -21.82 -19.31
C TYR A 572 -7.01 -20.28 -19.39
N ASP A 573 -5.98 -19.61 -18.88
CA ASP A 573 -5.86 -18.15 -18.96
C ASP A 573 -5.16 -17.69 -20.25
N THR A 574 -4.40 -18.58 -20.90
CA THR A 574 -3.63 -18.31 -22.14
C THR A 574 -4.42 -18.56 -23.43
N SER A 575 -5.55 -19.28 -23.35
CA SER A 575 -6.47 -19.41 -24.48
C SER A 575 -7.46 -18.25 -24.46
N SER A 576 -7.45 -17.42 -25.48
CA SER A 576 -8.51 -16.46 -25.76
C SER A 576 -9.88 -17.17 -25.81
N SER A 577 -10.61 -17.20 -24.70
CA SER A 577 -12.04 -17.51 -24.66
C SER A 577 -12.69 -16.76 -23.51
N ILE A 578 -13.33 -15.65 -23.89
CA ILE A 578 -14.61 -15.14 -23.37
C ILE A 578 -15.26 -16.08 -22.32
N PRO A 579 -15.39 -15.66 -21.06
CA PRO A 579 -16.53 -16.02 -20.24
C PRO A 579 -17.63 -14.99 -20.52
N SER A 580 -18.74 -15.45 -21.06
CA SER A 580 -20.02 -14.72 -21.03
C SER A 580 -20.29 -14.26 -19.59
N PRO A 581 -20.90 -13.08 -19.37
CA PRO A 581 -21.33 -12.70 -18.03
C PRO A 581 -22.31 -13.77 -17.50
N PRO A 582 -22.30 -14.06 -16.19
CA PRO A 582 -23.38 -14.85 -15.62
C PRO A 582 -24.67 -14.10 -15.87
N THR A 583 -25.54 -14.72 -16.66
CA THR A 583 -26.93 -14.30 -16.86
C THR A 583 -27.53 -14.03 -15.49
N ALA A 584 -28.23 -12.91 -15.36
CA ALA A 584 -29.05 -12.59 -14.19
C ALA A 584 -29.87 -13.83 -13.80
N PRO A 585 -30.07 -14.10 -12.49
CA PRO A 585 -30.92 -15.20 -12.10
C PRO A 585 -32.32 -14.98 -12.71
N GLU A 586 -32.76 -15.97 -13.47
CA GLU A 586 -34.15 -16.10 -13.89
C GLU A 586 -35.06 -15.88 -12.68
N ARG A 587 -36.09 -15.06 -12.90
CA ARG A 587 -37.20 -14.87 -11.97
C ARG A 587 -37.78 -16.22 -11.61
N LEU A 588 -37.65 -16.63 -10.34
CA LEU A 588 -38.55 -17.61 -9.75
C LEU A 588 -39.91 -16.94 -9.43
N PRO A 589 -41.02 -17.71 -9.52
CA PRO A 589 -42.37 -17.18 -9.56
C PRO A 589 -42.84 -16.65 -8.20
N SER A 590 -43.69 -15.63 -8.29
CA SER A 590 -44.33 -14.94 -7.18
C SER A 590 -45.19 -15.86 -6.30
N ALA A 591 -44.93 -15.83 -5.00
CA ALA A 591 -45.89 -16.05 -3.92
C ALA A 591 -45.44 -15.09 -2.80
N GLY A 592 -46.11 -13.99 -2.49
CA GLY A 592 -47.51 -13.88 -2.06
C GLY A 592 -47.45 -13.09 -0.75
N MET A 593 -47.63 -11.77 -0.81
CA MET A 593 -47.91 -10.96 0.39
C MET A 593 -49.20 -10.18 0.21
N PRO A 594 -49.95 -9.96 1.30
CA PRO A 594 -51.35 -9.59 1.23
C PRO A 594 -51.54 -8.08 1.05
N VAL A 595 -52.67 -7.82 0.41
CA VAL A 595 -53.27 -6.56 0.00
C VAL A 595 -53.71 -5.72 1.20
N TRP A 596 -53.46 -4.40 1.12
CA TRP A 596 -54.51 -3.42 1.36
C TRP A 596 -54.33 -2.21 0.42
N ALA A 597 -55.41 -1.93 -0.32
CA ALA A 597 -55.60 -0.82 -1.26
C ALA A 597 -55.88 0.49 -0.48
N THR A 598 -55.68 1.70 -1.01
CA THR A 598 -56.45 2.50 -2.00
C THR A 598 -55.98 3.96 -1.75
N ALA A 599 -56.01 4.98 -2.61
CA ALA A 599 -56.49 5.23 -3.96
C ALA A 599 -56.04 6.66 -4.38
N GLU A 600 -56.07 6.93 -5.70
CA GLU A 600 -56.32 8.22 -6.40
C GLU A 600 -55.28 9.37 -6.31
N GLY A 601 -54.96 10.11 -7.39
CA GLY A 601 -55.51 10.16 -8.73
C GLY A 601 -54.73 11.11 -9.68
N SER A 602 -54.75 10.70 -10.95
CA SER A 602 -54.59 11.37 -12.27
C SER A 602 -54.32 12.89 -12.40
N GLY A 603 -53.53 13.24 -13.42
CA GLY A 603 -53.51 14.58 -14.03
C GLY A 603 -52.45 14.76 -15.11
N ALA A 604 -52.85 14.66 -16.38
CA ALA A 604 -52.02 14.76 -17.59
C ALA A 604 -51.85 16.20 -18.13
N THR A 605 -51.15 16.30 -19.28
CA THR A 605 -50.91 17.44 -20.21
C THR A 605 -49.61 18.22 -19.96
N GLY A 606 -48.81 18.65 -20.95
CA GLY A 606 -48.83 18.56 -22.41
C GLY A 606 -47.81 19.56 -23.00
N ARG A 607 -47.09 19.13 -24.06
CA ARG A 607 -46.41 19.90 -25.14
C ARG A 607 -45.62 21.20 -24.85
N GLY A 608 -44.42 21.29 -25.42
CA GLY A 608 -43.81 22.55 -25.86
C GLY A 608 -42.37 22.41 -26.38
N GLN A 609 -42.20 22.24 -27.69
CA GLN A 609 -40.95 22.49 -28.41
C GLN A 609 -40.72 24.01 -28.51
N PHE A 610 -39.47 24.48 -28.35
CA PHE A 610 -38.97 25.69 -29.01
C PHE A 610 -37.45 25.56 -29.22
N GLU A 611 -37.05 25.53 -30.49
CA GLU A 611 -35.71 25.83 -30.95
C GLU A 611 -35.50 27.35 -30.95
N GLN A 612 -34.30 27.82 -30.57
CA GLN A 612 -33.64 28.92 -31.29
C GLN A 612 -32.13 28.97 -30.99
N SER A 613 -31.41 29.27 -32.06
CA SER A 613 -29.96 29.25 -32.26
C SER A 613 -29.24 30.55 -31.87
N MET A 614 -27.91 30.45 -31.88
CA MET A 614 -26.86 31.47 -32.10
C MET A 614 -26.24 32.18 -30.89
N GLY A 615 -24.89 32.15 -30.87
CA GLY A 615 -24.08 33.14 -30.16
C GLY A 615 -22.68 32.67 -29.72
N ARG A 616 -21.76 32.41 -30.66
CA ARG A 616 -20.30 32.43 -30.40
C ARG A 616 -19.87 33.88 -30.10
N ASN A 617 -18.97 34.07 -29.13
CA ASN A 617 -17.79 34.97 -29.13
C ASN A 617 -17.12 34.88 -27.74
N LEU A 618 -15.87 34.41 -27.61
CA LEU A 618 -14.60 35.13 -27.83
C LEU A 618 -14.49 36.43 -27.02
N PHE A 619 -13.65 36.42 -25.98
CA PHE A 619 -12.87 37.59 -25.56
C PHE A 619 -11.50 37.14 -25.02
N SER A 620 -10.49 37.27 -25.88
CA SER A 620 -9.14 37.67 -25.48
C SER A 620 -9.19 39.08 -24.89
N ARG A 621 -8.29 39.38 -23.96
CA ARG A 621 -7.88 40.76 -23.72
C ARG A 621 -6.39 40.82 -23.36
N ASP A 622 -5.63 41.27 -24.35
CA ASP A 622 -4.23 41.69 -24.27
C ASP A 622 -4.06 43.06 -23.60
N MET A 623 -2.78 43.36 -23.35
CA MET A 623 -2.11 44.68 -23.27
C MET A 623 -2.07 45.35 -21.88
N ALA A 624 -0.96 45.94 -21.45
CA ALA A 624 0.38 46.10 -22.03
C ALA A 624 1.37 46.56 -20.93
N LEU A 625 2.64 46.36 -21.25
CA LEU A 625 3.83 46.93 -20.60
C LEU A 625 3.77 48.46 -20.49
N ASP A 626 4.37 48.99 -19.43
CA ASP A 626 5.12 50.23 -19.53
C ASP A 626 6.37 50.19 -18.64
N SER A 627 7.47 50.64 -19.22
CA SER A 627 8.84 50.61 -18.71
C SER A 627 9.25 51.94 -18.10
N ALA A 628 10.04 51.92 -17.02
CA ALA A 628 10.92 53.04 -16.68
C ALA A 628 12.16 52.57 -15.90
N ASN A 629 13.32 52.98 -16.43
CA ASN A 629 14.69 52.78 -15.97
C ASN A 629 15.04 53.51 -14.66
N VAL A 630 16.23 53.17 -14.12
CA VAL A 630 17.34 54.02 -13.59
C VAL A 630 18.10 53.17 -12.54
N ASP A 631 19.26 52.59 -12.89
CA ASP A 631 20.65 53.03 -12.54
C ASP A 631 20.95 52.96 -11.02
N THR A 632 22.09 52.53 -10.46
CA THR A 632 23.49 52.28 -10.86
C THR A 632 24.21 51.71 -9.59
N SER A 633 25.05 50.67 -9.67
CA SER A 633 26.54 50.71 -9.56
C SER A 633 27.16 50.19 -8.24
N ALA A 634 28.40 49.69 -8.39
CA ALA A 634 29.48 49.33 -7.44
C ALA A 634 29.48 47.87 -6.90
N GLU A 635 30.35 46.97 -7.39
CA GLU A 635 31.79 46.76 -7.02
C GLU A 635 31.93 46.38 -5.52
N SER A 636 32.59 45.29 -5.09
CA SER A 636 33.94 44.80 -5.46
C SER A 636 34.18 43.32 -5.06
N SER A 637 35.20 42.71 -5.70
CA SER A 637 36.16 41.64 -5.32
C SER A 637 36.14 41.10 -3.87
N GLU A 638 36.53 39.88 -3.50
CA GLU A 638 37.61 38.96 -3.91
C GLU A 638 37.50 37.77 -2.88
N LEU A 639 37.62 36.48 -3.19
CA LEU A 639 38.85 35.69 -3.03
C LEU A 639 38.54 34.19 -3.21
N LEU A 640 39.35 33.53 -4.03
CA LEU A 640 39.58 32.08 -4.03
C LEU A 640 40.31 31.65 -2.75
N PRO A 641 40.31 30.35 -2.42
CA PRO A 641 41.57 29.65 -2.62
C PRO A 641 41.43 28.31 -3.36
N THR A 642 42.53 28.01 -4.03
CA THR A 642 42.85 26.85 -4.85
C THR A 642 43.31 25.64 -4.02
N SER A 643 42.96 24.46 -4.56
CA SER A 643 43.68 23.18 -4.56
C SER A 643 44.20 22.58 -3.25
N GLU A 644 43.81 21.33 -2.96
CA GLU A 644 44.76 20.22 -3.01
C GLU A 644 44.06 18.85 -3.09
N THR A 645 44.65 17.99 -3.91
CA THR A 645 44.29 16.61 -4.22
C THR A 645 44.52 15.67 -3.04
N SER A 646 43.62 14.72 -2.80
CA SER A 646 44.01 13.42 -2.24
C SER A 646 43.04 12.30 -2.63
N THR A 647 43.52 11.43 -3.51
CA THR A 647 43.01 10.09 -3.76
C THR A 647 43.23 9.21 -2.54
N ALA A 648 42.15 8.76 -1.89
CA ALA A 648 42.19 7.63 -0.97
C ALA A 648 40.88 6.83 -1.07
N ALA A 649 41.00 5.62 -1.61
CA ALA A 649 40.02 4.56 -1.48
C ALA A 649 39.79 4.27 0.01
N VAL A 650 38.53 4.25 0.45
CA VAL A 650 38.17 3.79 1.80
C VAL A 650 37.18 2.65 1.66
N GLU A 651 37.68 1.46 2.02
CA GLU A 651 36.94 0.23 2.22
C GLU A 651 35.83 0.43 3.25
N LEU A 652 34.57 0.23 2.83
CA LEU A 652 33.40 0.21 3.69
C LEU A 652 33.41 -1.08 4.52
N SER A 653 33.90 -0.96 5.75
CA SER A 653 33.81 -1.99 6.78
C SER A 653 32.38 -2.02 7.35
N VAL A 654 31.69 -3.13 7.13
CA VAL A 654 30.42 -3.49 7.78
C VAL A 654 30.66 -3.68 9.28
N ALA A 655 30.26 -2.70 10.10
CA ALA A 655 30.35 -2.81 11.55
C ALA A 655 29.29 -1.94 12.25
N LEU A 656 28.01 -2.09 11.93
CA LEU A 656 26.87 -1.65 12.77
C LEU A 656 25.65 -2.59 12.60
N LEU A 657 25.87 -3.89 12.74
CA LEU A 657 24.81 -4.87 12.99
C LEU A 657 25.15 -5.55 14.32
N ASP A 658 24.70 -4.98 15.44
CA ASP A 658 24.67 -5.72 16.68
C ASP A 658 23.58 -6.81 16.62
N ASN A 659 24.02 -7.99 17.03
CA ASN A 659 23.41 -9.32 16.89
C ASN A 659 22.03 -9.44 17.55
N PRO A 660 20.99 -9.83 16.78
CA PRO A 660 20.53 -11.23 16.86
C PRO A 660 20.34 -11.92 15.49
N PHE A 661 20.87 -11.34 14.41
CA PHE A 661 20.63 -11.83 13.05
C PHE A 661 21.60 -12.92 12.57
N GLN A 662 22.69 -13.24 13.29
CA GLN A 662 23.62 -14.29 12.85
C GLN A 662 23.15 -15.73 13.16
N GLU A 663 22.34 -15.97 14.20
CA GLU A 663 21.93 -17.35 14.53
C GLU A 663 20.87 -17.93 13.59
N ALA A 664 20.06 -17.08 12.94
CA ALA A 664 19.06 -17.53 11.97
C ALA A 664 19.64 -17.85 10.58
N ILE A 665 20.89 -17.44 10.30
CA ILE A 665 21.56 -17.60 9.00
C ILE A 665 22.31 -18.94 8.89
N ALA A 666 22.51 -19.66 10.00
CA ALA A 666 23.40 -20.82 10.06
C ALA A 666 22.75 -22.18 9.75
N ASN A 667 21.41 -22.31 9.65
CA ASN A 667 20.74 -23.60 9.47
C ASN A 667 19.63 -23.56 8.39
N PRO A 668 19.90 -24.02 7.15
CA PRO A 668 18.90 -24.07 6.07
C PRO A 668 17.88 -25.22 6.19
N GLU A 669 17.98 -26.10 7.19
CA GLU A 669 17.19 -27.35 7.25
C GLU A 669 15.89 -27.30 8.09
N TYR A 670 15.49 -26.14 8.62
CA TYR A 670 14.24 -26.02 9.40
C TYR A 670 13.00 -25.54 8.61
N PHE A 671 13.12 -25.35 7.29
CA PHE A 671 11.98 -24.97 6.43
C PHE A 671 11.48 -26.17 5.60
N LEU A 672 11.05 -27.23 6.29
CA LEU A 672 10.14 -28.22 5.72
C LEU A 672 8.74 -27.95 6.26
N PHE A 673 7.87 -27.49 5.37
CA PHE A 673 6.45 -27.30 5.58
C PHE A 673 5.74 -28.66 5.49
N GLU A 674 5.28 -29.20 6.61
CA GLU A 674 4.08 -30.04 6.68
C GLU A 674 3.27 -29.59 7.90
N ASP A 675 1.94 -29.55 7.74
CA ASP A 675 0.90 -29.26 8.74
C ASP A 675 0.64 -27.81 9.16
N PHE A 676 0.00 -27.04 8.27
CA PHE A 676 -0.81 -25.86 8.64
C PHE A 676 -2.19 -25.80 7.95
N GLU A 677 -2.70 -26.93 7.44
CA GLU A 677 -4.04 -27.01 6.81
C GLU A 677 -5.19 -27.23 7.81
N THR A 678 -4.93 -27.47 9.10
CA THR A 678 -5.98 -27.94 10.03
C THR A 678 -6.56 -26.91 11.00
N PHE A 679 -6.25 -25.60 10.87
CA PHE A 679 -6.67 -24.60 11.88
C PHE A 679 -7.47 -23.38 11.38
N MET A 680 -7.97 -23.39 10.13
CA MET A 680 -8.77 -22.29 9.58
C MET A 680 -10.13 -22.69 9.00
N THR A 681 -10.70 -23.79 9.48
CA THR A 681 -12.11 -24.12 9.23
C THR A 681 -12.80 -24.39 10.55
N ASP A 682 -13.33 -23.36 11.18
CA ASP A 682 -14.59 -23.45 11.94
C ASP A 682 -15.12 -22.06 12.30
N GLY A 683 -16.23 -21.71 11.66
CA GLY A 683 -17.11 -20.58 11.94
C GLY A 683 -18.52 -20.96 11.44
N PRO A 684 -19.59 -20.65 12.20
CA PRO A 684 -20.74 -21.54 12.27
C PRO A 684 -21.81 -21.19 11.23
N TYR A 685 -21.81 -21.88 10.09
CA TYR A 685 -23.02 -22.04 9.27
C TYR A 685 -22.97 -23.38 8.53
N ARG A 686 -23.36 -24.47 9.21
CA ARG A 686 -23.87 -25.68 8.55
C ARG A 686 -24.62 -26.61 9.51
N GLY A 687 -25.95 -26.49 9.48
CA GLY A 687 -26.95 -27.49 9.84
C GLY A 687 -28.24 -26.97 9.22
N ALA A 688 -29.06 -27.69 8.46
CA ALA A 688 -29.27 -29.10 8.17
C ALA A 688 -29.57 -29.21 6.65
N ASP A 689 -29.69 -30.30 5.92
CA ASP A 689 -29.92 -31.73 6.17
C ASP A 689 -29.29 -32.48 5.00
N ARG A 690 -28.59 -33.58 5.27
CA ARG A 690 -28.36 -34.64 4.28
C ARG A 690 -29.32 -35.77 4.62
N SER A 691 -30.34 -35.96 3.79
CA SER A 691 -30.98 -37.25 3.62
C SER A 691 -30.77 -37.72 2.17
N GLN A 692 -30.73 -39.04 2.04
CA GLN A 692 -29.94 -39.84 1.09
C GLN A 692 -30.57 -40.01 -0.31
N PRO A 693 -29.89 -40.71 -1.26
CA PRO A 693 -30.04 -40.55 -2.71
C PRO A 693 -31.04 -41.54 -3.33
N ASN A 694 -31.52 -41.21 -4.54
CA ASN A 694 -32.08 -42.15 -5.53
C ASN A 694 -32.27 -41.38 -6.86
N THR A 695 -31.49 -41.67 -7.91
CA THR A 695 -31.79 -42.59 -9.04
C THR A 695 -32.80 -42.08 -10.08
N LEU A 696 -32.31 -42.06 -11.33
CA LEU A 696 -32.98 -42.19 -12.64
C LEU A 696 -33.75 -40.99 -13.24
N TYR A 697 -33.45 -40.75 -14.55
CA TYR A 697 -34.29 -40.35 -15.71
C TYR A 697 -35.44 -39.36 -15.47
N ASP A 698 -35.66 -38.29 -16.23
CA ASP A 698 -35.46 -37.96 -17.66
C ASP A 698 -35.10 -36.47 -17.83
#